data_AF-A0A0D4BXA6-F1
#
_entry.id   AF-A0A0D4BXA6-F1
#
_cell.length_a   1.000
_cell.length_b   1.000
_cell.length_c   1.000
_cell.angle_alpha   90.00
_cell.angle_beta   90.00
_cell.angle_gamma   90.00
#
_symmetry.space_group_name_H-M   'P 1'
#
loop_
_entity.id
_entity.type
_entity.pdbx_description
1 polymer ?
#
loop_
_entity_poly.entity_id
_entity_poly.type
_entity_poly.pdbx_seq_one_letter_code
_entity_poly.pdbx_strand_id
1 'polypeptide(L)'
;MCGIAGYYGYSADEAMLKAMSDTIAHRGPDGEGFYTKDQVGFAHRRLAIIDVAHGQEPMFSQDGKTVLVYNGETYNYLELRAELEALGRSFVTNSDTEVVLQAYEEWGEDAFDKFNGMFGLAIHDTKLNKLVLARDHFGIKPLYFASAGTPDSPALLFGSEIKPLLATGKLEKKVNERILYRYLQFRIHDEEAATFFEGIDKLMPGEKLVLDTTTGEYQISMYTRFPEELKELAKIGTPYSKEVIDEYRRRFTEGVRLRLQSEVPVGTALSGGLDSSAVVVTINKLMQEQAAATDSLGGSQQTFSAIFPNSINDEEKYADAVLDLCQGNVTSHKILPKPSEFEADLLDFVRTQEEPIISSGPYAQYQVMREASKHVTVLLDGQGADEMMAGYIPYYFAYLRQMKKHGQYSKLAKEMLSSSDILFRLARFRIFGKLTAKKSLSISSLLRKSFTSQYKNERFSNVPDNLKLRLIDDLFHKSLPSVLRYEDKNTMRFSLEGRVPFLDKEVVKYLFSLSDESIIKGGWNKRILRDATRGLLPAMISNRRNKIGFTTPEAEWFVSMKEKLYEIFLSSSFEARPYWDNDAVIYAFEEYLSGKSAPNTMVFWRLLNTELWLREFFDEPEIKAGIEGKSDYIPNADKQLDITVDADGKTYRRYPLRTEVFYKETDLDPAILSYVKRFADGLPTAGEEHLKATTGTPWYLFISEKIVAMTQGRSIPVWDIKVSAAARTLSRFVVRNPGGIGLASPWSMQLAIEEVGLPRILWASFRSVIGKFQGKKGVFYEVVGHNINAIDGAAGYQVGTSTHSVKYAPKDPDGVARRLSAKVRAALPEELAKNFAGTAIMDANDLGVVVLGHDTALSKEVLEGIFKDNPQGQTTETTPMSLVFTQN
;
A
#
# COMPACT_ATOMS: atom_id res chain seq x y z
N MET A 1 -14.78 11.90 16.38
CA MET A 1 -14.09 11.73 15.08
C MET A 1 -15.05 11.30 13.98
N CYS A 2 -14.82 11.69 12.73
CA CYS A 2 -15.84 11.54 11.68
C CYS A 2 -15.20 11.34 10.29
N GLY A 3 -16.04 11.17 9.28
CA GLY A 3 -15.70 11.42 7.89
C GLY A 3 -16.53 12.59 7.37
N ILE A 4 -15.89 13.57 6.73
CA ILE A 4 -16.61 14.64 6.02
C ILE A 4 -16.32 14.56 4.53
N ALA A 5 -17.30 14.92 3.73
CA ALA A 5 -17.18 15.09 2.28
C ALA A 5 -18.17 16.15 1.80
N GLY A 6 -17.92 16.75 0.65
CA GLY A 6 -18.87 17.68 0.08
C GLY A 6 -18.39 18.33 -1.20
N TYR A 7 -19.21 19.25 -1.69
CA TYR A 7 -18.97 19.96 -2.93
C TYR A 7 -19.51 21.39 -2.93
N TYR A 8 -19.00 22.17 -3.87
CA TYR A 8 -19.57 23.42 -4.38
C TYR A 8 -19.69 23.34 -5.92
N GLY A 9 -20.66 24.06 -6.51
CA GLY A 9 -20.80 24.24 -7.95
C GLY A 9 -21.68 23.20 -8.65
N TYR A 10 -22.37 22.36 -7.88
CA TYR A 10 -23.34 21.39 -8.40
C TYR A 10 -24.70 21.65 -7.78
N SER A 11 -25.77 21.38 -8.54
CA SER A 11 -27.13 21.37 -7.98
C SER A 11 -27.24 20.37 -6.82
N ALA A 12 -28.30 20.48 -6.02
CA ALA A 12 -28.61 19.49 -4.99
C ALA A 12 -28.59 18.05 -5.57
N ASP A 13 -27.57 17.27 -5.19
CA ASP A 13 -27.26 15.94 -5.69
C ASP A 13 -26.88 15.06 -4.50
N GLU A 14 -27.92 14.60 -3.81
CA GLU A 14 -27.79 13.69 -2.67
C GLU A 14 -27.19 12.34 -3.08
N ALA A 15 -27.39 11.90 -4.33
CA ALA A 15 -26.80 10.65 -4.83
C ALA A 15 -25.27 10.76 -4.93
N MET A 16 -24.75 11.89 -5.41
CA MET A 16 -23.31 12.18 -5.38
C MET A 16 -22.80 12.20 -3.93
N LEU A 17 -23.48 12.92 -3.02
CA LEU A 17 -23.08 12.95 -1.61
C LEU A 17 -23.09 11.55 -0.96
N LYS A 18 -24.09 10.72 -1.29
CA LYS A 18 -24.16 9.34 -0.80
C LYS A 18 -23.00 8.51 -1.32
N ALA A 19 -22.67 8.61 -2.62
CA ALA A 19 -21.53 7.93 -3.20
C ALA A 19 -20.20 8.36 -2.54
N MET A 20 -20.02 9.66 -2.30
CA MET A 20 -18.87 10.18 -1.55
C MET A 20 -18.81 9.60 -0.13
N SER A 21 -19.92 9.68 0.60
CA SER A 21 -20.08 9.22 1.99
C SER A 21 -19.82 7.73 2.16
N ASP A 22 -20.25 6.90 1.20
CA ASP A 22 -20.10 5.44 1.27
C ASP A 22 -18.64 4.99 1.22
N THR A 23 -17.77 5.75 0.54
CA THR A 23 -16.33 5.44 0.52
C THR A 23 -15.58 5.72 1.82
N ILE A 24 -16.22 6.43 2.75
CA ILE A 24 -15.65 6.82 4.06
C ILE A 24 -16.50 6.34 5.23
N ALA A 25 -17.43 5.40 5.00
CA ALA A 25 -18.29 4.85 6.05
C ALA A 25 -17.49 4.23 7.22
N HIS A 26 -16.29 3.68 6.95
CA HIS A 26 -15.40 3.13 7.99
C HIS A 26 -14.96 4.15 9.03
N ARG A 27 -14.95 5.45 8.69
CA ARG A 27 -14.53 6.52 9.62
C ARG A 27 -15.57 6.86 10.67
N GLY A 28 -16.85 6.54 10.39
CA GLY A 28 -17.98 6.94 11.21
C GLY A 28 -19.16 5.97 11.04
N PRO A 29 -19.13 4.82 11.73
CA PRO A 29 -20.14 3.78 11.60
C PRO A 29 -21.44 4.07 12.37
N ASP A 30 -21.46 5.05 13.27
CA ASP A 30 -22.57 5.27 14.21
C ASP A 30 -23.69 6.14 13.63
N GLY A 31 -23.41 6.89 12.55
CA GLY A 31 -24.41 7.74 11.92
C GLY A 31 -23.97 8.32 10.58
N GLU A 32 -24.95 8.75 9.80
CA GLU A 32 -24.76 9.51 8.57
C GLU A 32 -25.69 10.71 8.51
N GLY A 33 -25.26 11.76 7.82
CA GLY A 33 -26.07 12.97 7.61
C GLY A 33 -25.70 13.68 6.32
N PHE A 34 -26.69 14.34 5.72
CA PHE A 34 -26.56 15.04 4.45
C PHE A 34 -27.20 16.42 4.54
N TYR A 35 -26.60 17.38 3.83
CA TYR A 35 -27.13 18.72 3.66
C TYR A 35 -26.92 19.15 2.22
N THR A 36 -27.97 19.68 1.59
CA THR A 36 -27.88 20.32 0.28
C THR A 36 -28.61 21.65 0.32
N LYS A 37 -27.98 22.68 -0.22
CA LYS A 37 -28.61 23.99 -0.41
C LYS A 37 -27.90 24.75 -1.51
N ASP A 38 -28.68 25.27 -2.45
CA ASP A 38 -28.18 26.00 -3.62
C ASP A 38 -27.16 25.16 -4.39
N GLN A 39 -25.89 25.57 -4.39
CA GLN A 39 -24.78 24.88 -5.06
C GLN A 39 -23.85 24.13 -4.10
N VAL A 40 -24.20 24.05 -2.81
CA VAL A 40 -23.37 23.44 -1.76
C VAL A 40 -24.00 22.17 -1.25
N GLY A 41 -23.20 21.11 -1.12
CA GLY A 41 -23.60 19.84 -0.53
C GLY A 41 -22.59 19.33 0.48
N PHE A 42 -23.05 18.86 1.64
CA PHE A 42 -22.23 18.23 2.68
C PHE A 42 -22.72 16.82 2.99
N ALA A 43 -21.78 15.92 3.24
CA ALA A 43 -21.99 14.58 3.77
C ALA A 43 -21.11 14.39 5.01
N HIS A 44 -21.68 13.72 6.01
CA HIS A 44 -21.02 13.40 7.27
C HIS A 44 -21.21 11.93 7.64
N ARG A 45 -20.17 11.33 8.20
CA ARG A 45 -20.12 10.00 8.82
C ARG A 45 -19.67 10.16 10.27
N ARG A 46 -20.47 9.73 11.23
CA ARG A 46 -20.22 9.98 12.66
C ARG A 46 -19.61 8.77 13.36
N LEU A 47 -18.50 8.95 14.07
CA LEU A 47 -18.08 8.09 15.19
C LEU A 47 -18.36 8.88 16.48
N ALA A 48 -19.34 8.43 17.25
CA ALA A 48 -19.89 9.18 18.39
C ALA A 48 -19.02 8.99 19.65
N ILE A 49 -18.41 10.08 20.14
CA ILE A 49 -17.45 10.06 21.25
C ILE A 49 -17.84 11.01 22.39
N ILE A 50 -18.23 12.25 22.06
CA ILE A 50 -18.76 13.24 23.01
C ILE A 50 -20.19 13.58 22.63
N ASP A 51 -21.07 13.67 23.63
CA ASP A 51 -22.51 13.85 23.47
C ASP A 51 -23.10 12.86 22.48
N VAL A 52 -22.93 11.56 22.79
CA VAL A 52 -23.33 10.45 21.91
C VAL A 52 -24.79 10.59 21.47
N ALA A 53 -25.66 11.10 22.34
CA ALA A 53 -27.08 11.23 22.09
C ALA A 53 -27.48 12.43 21.19
N HIS A 54 -26.75 13.55 21.20
CA HIS A 54 -27.23 14.79 20.54
C HIS A 54 -26.24 15.48 19.59
N GLY A 55 -25.00 15.01 19.49
CA GLY A 55 -24.00 15.60 18.59
C GLY A 55 -24.11 15.15 17.12
N GLN A 56 -25.32 14.95 16.58
CA GLN A 56 -25.50 14.58 15.16
C GLN A 56 -25.11 15.74 14.23
N GLU A 57 -24.60 15.39 13.05
CA GLU A 57 -24.15 16.35 12.05
C GLU A 57 -24.71 15.99 10.65
N PRO A 58 -24.88 16.94 9.72
CA PRO A 58 -24.51 18.36 9.79
C PRO A 58 -25.19 19.15 10.91
N MET A 59 -24.42 19.96 11.64
CA MET A 59 -24.93 20.76 12.75
C MET A 59 -25.33 22.16 12.26
N PHE A 60 -26.50 22.63 12.70
CA PHE A 60 -27.08 23.89 12.27
C PHE A 60 -27.02 24.93 13.37
N SER A 61 -26.77 26.19 13.00
CA SER A 61 -26.96 27.33 13.91
C SER A 61 -28.42 27.45 14.33
N GLN A 62 -28.69 28.18 15.41
CA GLN A 62 -30.05 28.35 15.93
C GLN A 62 -31.03 28.94 14.89
N ASP A 63 -30.53 29.76 13.97
CA ASP A 63 -31.32 30.35 12.87
C ASP A 63 -31.25 29.57 11.55
N GLY A 64 -30.54 28.44 11.54
CA GLY A 64 -30.37 27.56 10.38
C GLY A 64 -29.61 28.18 9.21
N LYS A 65 -28.85 29.25 9.43
CA LYS A 65 -28.11 29.97 8.38
C LYS A 65 -26.65 29.52 8.24
N THR A 66 -26.10 28.93 9.27
CA THR A 66 -24.73 28.40 9.30
C THR A 66 -24.81 26.91 9.53
N VAL A 67 -24.10 26.13 8.70
CA VAL A 67 -24.09 24.67 8.77
C VAL A 67 -22.66 24.19 8.85
N LEU A 68 -22.36 23.31 9.82
CA LEU A 68 -21.05 22.72 10.07
C LEU A 68 -21.08 21.22 9.81
N VAL A 69 -20.04 20.72 9.14
CA VAL A 69 -19.59 19.33 9.27
C VAL A 69 -18.16 19.30 9.80
N TYR A 70 -17.92 18.42 10.76
CA TYR A 70 -16.76 18.43 11.62
C TYR A 70 -16.18 17.02 11.77
N ASN A 71 -14.89 16.89 11.46
CA ASN A 71 -14.10 15.71 11.73
C ASN A 71 -12.95 16.09 12.67
N GLY A 72 -13.19 15.98 13.98
CA GLY A 72 -12.20 16.40 14.95
C GLY A 72 -12.64 16.25 16.40
N GLU A 73 -11.85 16.89 17.26
CA GLU A 73 -12.10 17.11 18.68
C GLU A 73 -11.44 18.44 19.11
N THR A 74 -12.18 19.30 19.80
CA THR A 74 -11.66 20.55 20.39
C THR A 74 -11.50 20.36 21.90
N TYR A 75 -10.29 19.98 22.34
CA TYR A 75 -10.07 19.58 23.74
C TYR A 75 -10.30 20.69 24.77
N ASN A 76 -10.19 21.98 24.39
CA ASN A 76 -10.52 23.11 25.27
C ASN A 76 -11.97 23.61 25.12
N TYR A 77 -12.89 22.80 24.58
CA TYR A 77 -14.27 23.22 24.34
C TYR A 77 -15.01 23.70 25.60
N LEU A 78 -14.71 23.14 26.78
CA LEU A 78 -15.32 23.58 28.04
C LEU A 78 -14.90 25.00 28.42
N GLU A 79 -13.64 25.36 28.18
CA GLU A 79 -13.12 26.71 28.42
C GLU A 79 -13.73 27.71 27.43
N LEU A 80 -13.77 27.32 26.15
CA LEU A 80 -14.37 28.13 25.09
C LEU A 80 -15.88 28.31 25.28
N ARG A 81 -16.58 27.26 25.72
CA ARG A 81 -18.00 27.33 26.08
C ARG A 81 -18.23 28.38 27.16
N ALA A 82 -17.44 28.36 28.24
CA ALA A 82 -17.56 29.36 29.30
C ALA A 82 -17.27 30.79 28.80
N GLU A 83 -16.29 30.97 27.91
CA GLU A 83 -16.02 32.27 27.27
C GLU A 83 -17.21 32.74 26.42
N LEU A 84 -17.81 31.85 25.63
CA LEU A 84 -18.96 32.14 24.76
C LEU A 84 -20.24 32.41 25.58
N GLU A 85 -20.49 31.65 26.64
CA GLU A 85 -21.61 31.89 27.58
C GLU A 85 -21.46 33.27 28.24
N ALA A 86 -20.25 33.68 28.61
CA ALA A 86 -19.97 35.02 29.13
C ALA A 86 -20.21 36.14 28.09
N LEU A 87 -20.09 35.82 26.79
CA LEU A 87 -20.45 36.70 25.68
C LEU A 87 -21.96 36.66 25.33
N GLY A 88 -22.75 35.85 26.04
CA GLY A 88 -24.20 35.77 25.88
C GLY A 88 -24.67 34.70 24.89
N ARG A 89 -23.80 33.79 24.45
CA ARG A 89 -24.19 32.62 23.65
C ARG A 89 -24.92 31.59 24.53
N SER A 90 -25.82 30.85 23.90
CA SER A 90 -26.55 29.74 24.51
C SER A 90 -26.32 28.44 23.75
N PHE A 91 -26.28 27.33 24.46
CA PHE A 91 -26.00 26.00 23.92
C PHE A 91 -27.20 25.06 24.13
N VAL A 92 -27.45 24.18 23.17
CA VAL A 92 -28.55 23.19 23.20
C VAL A 92 -28.02 21.78 23.50
N THR A 93 -26.78 21.52 23.14
CA THR A 93 -26.07 20.25 23.29
C THR A 93 -24.89 20.41 24.25
N ASN A 94 -24.24 19.30 24.59
CA ASN A 94 -22.96 19.29 25.29
C ASN A 94 -21.79 18.91 24.37
N SER A 95 -22.05 18.81 23.06
CA SER A 95 -21.04 18.48 22.07
C SER A 95 -20.02 19.61 21.92
N ASP A 96 -18.75 19.23 21.80
CA ASP A 96 -17.67 20.12 21.38
C ASP A 96 -17.95 20.75 19.99
N THR A 97 -18.68 20.04 19.13
CA THR A 97 -19.08 20.50 17.78
C THR A 97 -19.94 21.77 17.85
N GLU A 98 -20.85 21.88 18.82
CA GLU A 98 -21.65 23.10 18.99
C GLU A 98 -20.78 24.28 19.44
N VAL A 99 -19.77 24.02 20.27
CA VAL A 99 -18.78 25.04 20.64
C VAL A 99 -18.00 25.52 19.43
N VAL A 100 -17.60 24.62 18.52
CA VAL A 100 -16.94 25.00 17.26
C VAL A 100 -17.86 25.88 16.41
N LEU A 101 -19.12 25.51 16.24
CA LEU A 101 -20.09 26.28 15.46
C LEU A 101 -20.38 27.66 16.07
N GLN A 102 -20.64 27.72 17.38
CA GLN A 102 -20.92 28.98 18.09
C GLN A 102 -19.68 29.89 18.12
N ALA A 103 -18.47 29.32 18.26
CA ALA A 103 -17.22 30.08 18.18
C ALA A 103 -17.04 30.71 16.79
N TYR A 104 -17.36 29.98 15.72
CA TYR A 104 -17.33 30.53 14.36
C TYR A 104 -18.38 31.64 14.18
N GLU A 105 -19.61 31.46 14.67
CA GLU A 105 -20.61 32.53 14.57
C GLU A 105 -20.21 33.79 15.35
N GLU A 106 -19.40 33.66 16.40
CA GLU A 106 -18.98 34.77 17.26
C GLU A 106 -17.71 35.47 16.76
N TRP A 107 -16.69 34.70 16.41
CA TRP A 107 -15.36 35.20 16.07
C TRP A 107 -15.00 34.99 14.60
N GLY A 108 -15.90 34.40 13.80
CA GLY A 108 -15.62 34.06 12.41
C GLY A 108 -14.45 33.08 12.29
N GLU A 109 -13.63 33.32 11.28
CA GLU A 109 -12.47 32.48 10.95
C GLU A 109 -11.33 32.59 12.00
N ASP A 110 -11.35 33.61 12.87
CA ASP A 110 -10.37 33.78 13.96
C ASP A 110 -10.60 32.76 15.10
N ALA A 111 -11.79 32.17 15.17
CA ALA A 111 -12.11 31.10 16.11
C ALA A 111 -11.14 29.91 15.99
N PHE A 112 -10.72 29.59 14.76
CA PHE A 112 -9.87 28.43 14.48
C PHE A 112 -8.54 28.48 15.23
N ASP A 113 -7.97 29.68 15.48
CA ASP A 113 -6.71 29.80 16.21
C ASP A 113 -6.87 29.63 17.73
N LYS A 114 -8.09 29.81 18.26
CA LYS A 114 -8.42 29.58 19.68
C LYS A 114 -8.58 28.12 20.04
N PHE A 115 -8.80 27.24 19.06
CA PHE A 115 -8.98 25.82 19.29
C PHE A 115 -7.64 25.16 19.69
N ASN A 116 -7.67 24.39 20.77
CA ASN A 116 -6.66 23.38 21.11
C ASN A 116 -7.25 22.02 20.78
N GLY A 117 -6.96 21.52 19.58
CA GLY A 117 -7.68 20.36 19.05
C GLY A 117 -7.05 19.81 17.79
N MET A 118 -7.71 18.79 17.26
CA MET A 118 -7.43 18.18 15.97
C MET A 118 -8.71 18.26 15.15
N PHE A 119 -8.67 18.76 13.92
CA PHE A 119 -9.89 18.97 13.14
C PHE A 119 -9.63 19.16 11.65
N GLY A 120 -10.55 18.61 10.84
CA GLY A 120 -10.87 19.05 9.50
C GLY A 120 -12.35 19.38 9.46
N LEU A 121 -12.70 20.59 9.02
CA LEU A 121 -14.08 21.06 9.05
C LEU A 121 -14.51 21.75 7.75
N ALA A 122 -15.82 21.77 7.51
CA ALA A 122 -16.45 22.56 6.47
C ALA A 122 -17.66 23.31 7.03
N ILE A 123 -17.76 24.61 6.72
CA ILE A 123 -18.84 25.49 7.15
C ILE A 123 -19.48 26.15 5.93
N HIS A 124 -20.79 26.04 5.79
CA HIS A 124 -21.57 26.83 4.85
C HIS A 124 -22.28 27.94 5.61
N ASP A 125 -21.84 29.18 5.41
CA ASP A 125 -22.46 30.38 5.96
C ASP A 125 -23.27 31.09 4.87
N THR A 126 -24.59 30.99 4.98
CA THR A 126 -25.53 31.60 4.02
C THR A 126 -25.82 33.08 4.30
N LYS A 127 -25.38 33.63 5.44
CA LYS A 127 -25.43 35.08 5.72
C LYS A 127 -24.31 35.78 4.96
N LEU A 128 -23.13 35.16 4.96
CA LEU A 128 -21.93 35.72 4.34
C LEU A 128 -21.68 35.21 2.92
N ASN A 129 -22.49 34.28 2.42
CA ASN A 129 -22.31 33.61 1.12
C ASN A 129 -20.93 32.95 1.01
N LYS A 130 -20.56 32.16 2.02
CA LYS A 130 -19.24 31.53 2.10
C LYS A 130 -19.32 30.03 2.35
N LEU A 131 -18.41 29.30 1.72
CA LEU A 131 -17.99 27.97 2.11
C LEU A 131 -16.57 28.07 2.67
N VAL A 132 -16.39 27.65 3.92
CA VAL A 132 -15.09 27.66 4.60
C VAL A 132 -14.65 26.23 4.91
N LEU A 133 -13.45 25.86 4.48
CA LEU A 133 -12.77 24.64 4.91
C LEU A 133 -11.61 25.03 5.83
N ALA A 134 -11.36 24.31 6.92
CA ALA A 134 -10.19 24.57 7.77
C ALA A 134 -9.58 23.27 8.31
N ARG A 135 -8.25 23.25 8.45
CA ARG A 135 -7.47 22.12 8.94
C ARG A 135 -6.60 22.53 10.13
N ASP A 136 -6.57 21.72 11.18
CA ASP A 136 -5.91 22.04 12.45
C ASP A 136 -4.43 22.44 12.35
N HIS A 137 -3.92 23.04 13.42
CA HIS A 137 -2.58 23.65 13.51
C HIS A 137 -1.44 22.72 13.10
N PHE A 138 -1.58 21.41 13.29
CA PHE A 138 -0.55 20.42 12.96
C PHE A 138 -0.91 19.54 11.76
N GLY A 139 -2.14 19.68 11.23
CA GLY A 139 -2.68 18.83 10.19
C GLY A 139 -2.92 17.39 10.66
N ILE A 140 -3.29 17.19 11.94
CA ILE A 140 -3.60 15.87 12.51
C ILE A 140 -4.74 15.21 11.75
N LYS A 141 -5.80 15.97 11.43
CA LYS A 141 -6.90 15.47 10.61
C LYS A 141 -6.71 15.84 9.15
N PRO A 142 -6.86 14.88 8.21
CA PRO A 142 -6.72 15.16 6.80
C PRO A 142 -7.93 15.93 6.26
N LEU A 143 -7.66 16.84 5.32
CA LEU A 143 -8.68 17.50 4.52
C LEU A 143 -8.15 17.76 3.11
N TYR A 144 -8.74 17.07 2.14
CA TYR A 144 -8.38 17.10 0.73
C TYR A 144 -9.41 17.90 -0.05
N PHE A 145 -8.97 18.55 -1.14
CA PHE A 145 -9.83 19.26 -2.06
C PHE A 145 -9.34 19.15 -3.50
N ALA A 146 -10.24 19.36 -4.46
CA ALA A 146 -9.92 19.39 -5.88
C ALA A 146 -10.87 20.35 -6.61
N SER A 147 -10.34 21.10 -7.58
CA SER A 147 -11.18 21.82 -8.53
C SER A 147 -11.70 20.85 -9.58
N ALA A 148 -13.02 20.78 -9.73
CA ALA A 148 -13.71 19.86 -10.64
C ALA A 148 -14.55 20.58 -11.72
N GLY A 149 -14.46 21.91 -11.76
CA GLY A 149 -15.19 22.76 -12.69
C GLY A 149 -14.33 23.36 -13.80
N THR A 150 -14.93 24.22 -14.61
CA THR A 150 -14.23 25.06 -15.60
C THR A 150 -14.17 26.51 -15.08
N PRO A 151 -13.34 27.38 -15.68
CA PRO A 151 -13.36 28.80 -15.33
C PRO A 151 -14.75 29.47 -15.44
N ASP A 152 -15.61 29.00 -16.36
CA ASP A 152 -16.97 29.50 -16.56
C ASP A 152 -18.02 28.82 -15.67
N SER A 153 -17.66 27.72 -15.00
CA SER A 153 -18.54 26.93 -14.13
C SER A 153 -17.70 26.32 -13.01
N PRO A 154 -17.27 27.15 -12.04
CA PRO A 154 -16.37 26.74 -10.98
C PRO A 154 -17.06 25.69 -10.09
N ALA A 155 -16.34 24.62 -9.78
CA ALA A 155 -16.80 23.58 -8.89
C ALA A 155 -15.63 23.07 -8.04
N LEU A 156 -15.93 22.72 -6.79
CA LEU A 156 -14.95 22.26 -5.81
C LEU A 156 -15.48 20.98 -5.18
N LEU A 157 -14.61 19.99 -5.02
CA LEU A 157 -14.87 18.78 -4.23
C LEU A 157 -13.94 18.77 -3.02
N PHE A 158 -14.40 18.26 -1.88
CA PHE A 158 -13.56 18.11 -0.70
C PHE A 158 -13.95 16.90 0.15
N GLY A 159 -13.04 16.46 1.01
CA GLY A 159 -13.32 15.39 1.97
C GLY A 159 -12.13 15.00 2.84
N SER A 160 -12.39 14.18 3.87
CA SER A 160 -11.36 13.65 4.77
C SER A 160 -10.43 12.62 4.10
N GLU A 161 -10.85 12.04 2.98
CA GLU A 161 -10.09 11.08 2.19
C GLU A 161 -10.15 11.45 0.70
N ILE A 162 -9.29 10.87 -0.13
CA ILE A 162 -9.23 11.11 -1.57
C ILE A 162 -10.35 10.33 -2.29
N LYS A 163 -10.69 9.12 -1.84
CA LYS A 163 -11.75 8.26 -2.40
C LYS A 163 -13.10 8.97 -2.59
N PRO A 164 -13.62 9.77 -1.63
CA PRO A 164 -14.82 10.57 -1.85
C PRO A 164 -14.77 11.43 -3.11
N LEU A 165 -13.65 12.13 -3.34
CA LEU A 165 -13.47 13.00 -4.51
C LEU A 165 -13.47 12.17 -5.81
N LEU A 166 -12.78 11.03 -5.81
CA LEU A 166 -12.71 10.12 -6.96
C LEU A 166 -14.07 9.45 -7.26
N ALA A 167 -14.86 9.14 -6.24
CA ALA A 167 -16.16 8.48 -6.37
C ALA A 167 -17.20 9.32 -7.15
N THR A 168 -16.99 10.63 -7.23
CA THR A 168 -17.87 11.52 -8.01
C THR A 168 -17.80 11.30 -9.52
N GLY A 169 -16.71 10.70 -10.02
CA GLY A 169 -16.43 10.58 -11.46
C GLY A 169 -16.22 11.93 -12.17
N LYS A 170 -16.03 13.03 -11.43
CA LYS A 170 -15.83 14.39 -12.00
C LYS A 170 -14.36 14.76 -12.19
N LEU A 171 -13.45 13.99 -11.61
CA LEU A 171 -12.01 14.20 -11.72
C LEU A 171 -11.39 13.21 -12.71
N GLU A 172 -10.44 13.70 -13.50
CA GLU A 172 -9.59 12.84 -14.31
C GLU A 172 -8.53 12.18 -13.41
N LYS A 173 -8.46 10.85 -13.43
CA LYS A 173 -7.48 10.09 -12.64
C LYS A 173 -6.12 10.15 -13.32
N LYS A 174 -5.23 11.03 -12.82
CA LYS A 174 -3.84 11.15 -13.30
C LYS A 174 -2.83 11.09 -12.16
N VAL A 175 -1.69 10.44 -12.41
CA VAL A 175 -0.59 10.36 -11.47
C VAL A 175 0.17 11.68 -11.46
N ASN A 176 0.39 12.25 -10.27
CA ASN A 176 1.33 13.35 -10.10
C ASN A 176 2.76 12.79 -10.13
N GLU A 177 3.34 12.75 -11.33
CA GLU A 177 4.65 12.15 -11.57
C GLU A 177 5.79 12.87 -10.84
N ARG A 178 5.65 14.17 -10.55
CA ARG A 178 6.66 14.94 -9.80
C ARG A 178 6.72 14.46 -8.36
N ILE A 179 5.56 14.32 -7.71
CA ILE A 179 5.46 13.79 -6.34
C ILE A 179 5.93 12.34 -6.30
N LEU A 180 5.52 11.52 -7.28
CA LEU A 180 5.98 10.14 -7.40
C LEU A 180 7.51 10.05 -7.55
N TYR A 181 8.11 10.92 -8.37
CA TYR A 181 9.56 10.99 -8.51
C TYR A 181 10.24 11.36 -7.20
N ARG A 182 9.75 12.38 -6.47
CA ARG A 182 10.30 12.78 -5.16
C ARG A 182 10.23 11.63 -4.15
N TYR A 183 9.13 10.89 -4.13
CA TYR A 183 8.96 9.71 -3.28
C TYR A 183 9.94 8.57 -3.63
N LEU A 184 10.03 8.20 -4.92
CA LEU A 184 10.92 7.13 -5.38
C LEU A 184 12.39 7.53 -5.24
N GLN A 185 12.78 8.75 -5.59
CA GLN A 185 14.18 9.16 -5.60
C GLN A 185 14.68 9.59 -4.21
N PHE A 186 13.88 10.32 -3.45
CA PHE A 186 14.34 10.98 -2.21
C PHE A 186 13.69 10.45 -0.92
N ARG A 187 12.63 9.62 -1.02
CA ARG A 187 11.77 9.20 0.12
C ARG A 187 11.02 10.37 0.76
N ILE A 188 10.54 11.27 -0.09
CA ILE A 188 9.83 12.48 0.33
C ILE A 188 8.42 12.41 -0.21
N HIS A 189 7.48 12.68 0.67
CA HIS A 189 6.05 12.76 0.40
C HIS A 189 5.40 13.54 1.56
N ASP A 190 4.19 14.05 1.36
CA ASP A 190 3.46 14.91 2.32
C ASP A 190 4.18 16.23 2.71
N GLU A 191 5.17 16.68 1.93
CA GLU A 191 5.90 17.94 2.19
C GLU A 191 5.13 19.19 1.76
N GLU A 192 4.25 19.04 0.78
CA GLU A 192 3.50 20.11 0.13
C GLU A 192 2.03 19.71 -0.06
N ALA A 193 1.20 20.66 -0.50
CA ALA A 193 -0.23 20.46 -0.66
C ALA A 193 -0.56 19.36 -1.69
N ALA A 194 0.26 19.25 -2.74
CA ALA A 194 0.04 18.29 -3.83
C ALA A 194 0.13 16.83 -3.36
N THR A 195 -0.88 16.05 -3.75
CA THR A 195 -0.93 14.59 -3.50
C THR A 195 -0.25 13.81 -4.64
N PHE A 196 -0.26 12.48 -4.52
CA PHE A 196 0.13 11.59 -5.63
C PHE A 196 -0.88 11.59 -6.80
N PHE A 197 -2.05 12.21 -6.63
CA PHE A 197 -3.03 12.42 -7.68
C PHE A 197 -2.88 13.84 -8.23
N GLU A 198 -2.74 13.96 -9.55
CA GLU A 198 -2.70 15.25 -10.22
C GLU A 198 -4.04 15.98 -10.03
N GLY A 199 -4.00 17.24 -9.58
CA GLY A 199 -5.19 18.06 -9.37
C GLY A 199 -5.95 17.83 -8.05
N ILE A 200 -5.45 16.94 -7.18
CA ILE A 200 -5.96 16.77 -5.82
C ILE A 200 -4.90 17.26 -4.83
N ASP A 201 -5.28 18.24 -4.03
CA ASP A 201 -4.43 18.86 -3.01
C ASP A 201 -4.99 18.59 -1.61
N LYS A 202 -4.15 18.75 -0.59
CA LYS A 202 -4.54 18.78 0.82
C LYS A 202 -4.31 20.18 1.39
N LEU A 203 -5.19 20.64 2.27
CA LEU A 203 -4.89 21.84 3.06
C LEU A 203 -3.67 21.57 3.95
N MET A 204 -2.72 22.49 4.01
CA MET A 204 -1.55 22.35 4.89
C MET A 204 -1.95 22.64 6.35
N PRO A 205 -1.12 22.23 7.33
CA PRO A 205 -1.36 22.53 8.74
C PRO A 205 -1.64 24.02 9.00
N GLY A 206 -2.76 24.33 9.67
CA GLY A 206 -3.14 25.71 10.01
C GLY A 206 -3.71 26.54 8.86
N GLU A 207 -4.05 25.92 7.73
CA GLU A 207 -4.68 26.59 6.59
C GLU A 207 -6.20 26.51 6.62
N LYS A 208 -6.81 27.52 5.98
CA LYS A 208 -8.22 27.56 5.60
C LYS A 208 -8.37 27.85 4.11
N LEU A 209 -9.43 27.33 3.52
CA LEU A 209 -9.94 27.70 2.20
C LEU A 209 -11.25 28.44 2.39
N VAL A 210 -11.37 29.65 1.84
CA VAL A 210 -12.60 30.43 1.86
C VAL A 210 -13.06 30.62 0.42
N LEU A 211 -14.24 30.08 0.11
CA LEU A 211 -14.90 30.16 -1.19
C LEU A 211 -16.12 31.08 -1.09
N ASP A 212 -16.25 32.02 -2.02
CA ASP A 212 -17.44 32.84 -2.20
C ASP A 212 -18.48 32.04 -3.00
N THR A 213 -19.65 31.78 -2.41
CA THR A 213 -20.67 30.91 -3.03
C THR A 213 -21.47 31.60 -4.14
N THR A 214 -21.22 32.90 -4.39
CA THR A 214 -21.83 33.66 -5.49
C THR A 214 -20.95 33.67 -6.74
N THR A 215 -19.62 33.74 -6.56
CA THR A 215 -18.66 33.78 -7.67
C THR A 215 -18.01 32.42 -7.94
N GLY A 216 -17.89 31.56 -6.92
CA GLY A 216 -17.13 30.32 -6.94
C GLY A 216 -15.62 30.48 -6.85
N GLU A 217 -15.13 31.71 -6.65
CA GLU A 217 -13.72 31.97 -6.40
C GLU A 217 -13.35 31.58 -4.97
N TYR A 218 -12.13 31.04 -4.78
CA TYR A 218 -11.63 30.69 -3.47
C TYR A 218 -10.19 31.16 -3.23
N GLN A 219 -9.88 31.39 -1.96
CA GLN A 219 -8.54 31.70 -1.49
C GLN A 219 -8.13 30.74 -0.38
N ILE A 220 -6.87 30.29 -0.43
CA ILE A 220 -6.24 29.54 0.66
C ILE A 220 -5.32 30.49 1.43
N SER A 221 -5.38 30.44 2.76
CA SER A 221 -4.53 31.24 3.65
C SER A 221 -4.37 30.58 5.01
N MET A 222 -3.30 30.93 5.72
CA MET A 222 -3.13 30.55 7.13
C MET A 222 -4.15 31.29 7.99
N TYR A 223 -4.85 30.59 8.89
CA TYR A 223 -5.67 31.25 9.92
C TYR A 223 -4.88 31.51 11.22
N THR A 224 -3.68 30.95 11.34
CA THR A 224 -2.86 30.99 12.55
C THR A 224 -1.46 31.53 12.27
N ARG A 225 -0.85 32.16 13.28
CA ARG A 225 0.58 32.53 13.29
C ARG A 225 1.46 31.51 14.01
N PHE A 226 0.92 30.34 14.33
CA PHE A 226 1.58 29.38 15.22
C PHE A 226 3.00 28.95 14.76
N PRO A 227 3.27 28.67 13.46
CA PRO A 227 4.64 28.38 13.02
C PRO A 227 5.61 29.56 13.23
N GLU A 228 5.16 30.79 13.01
CA GLU A 228 5.93 32.02 13.22
C GLU A 228 6.18 32.25 14.72
N GLU A 229 5.16 32.03 15.55
CA GLU A 229 5.27 32.10 17.01
C GLU A 229 6.31 31.10 17.53
N LEU A 230 6.36 29.87 17.01
CA LEU A 230 7.40 28.91 17.38
C LEU A 230 8.80 29.37 16.97
N LYS A 231 8.96 30.04 15.81
CA LYS A 231 10.25 30.63 15.40
C LYS A 231 10.67 31.79 16.30
N GLU A 232 9.71 32.55 16.84
CA GLU A 232 9.95 33.63 17.80
C GLU A 232 10.36 33.05 19.17
N LEU A 233 9.57 32.10 19.70
CA LEU A 233 9.85 31.40 20.95
C LEU A 233 11.21 30.68 20.91
N ALA A 234 11.58 30.11 19.76
CA ALA A 234 12.86 29.44 19.55
C ALA A 234 14.08 30.31 19.90
N LYS A 235 13.95 31.63 19.83
CA LYS A 235 15.02 32.62 20.11
C LYS A 235 15.16 32.97 21.59
N ILE A 236 14.17 32.69 22.44
CA ILE A 236 14.18 33.07 23.86
C ILE A 236 15.29 32.32 24.61
N GLY A 237 15.25 30.99 24.56
CA GLY A 237 16.29 30.14 25.13
C GLY A 237 16.31 30.09 26.67
N THR A 238 15.14 29.94 27.30
CA THR A 238 15.01 29.84 28.77
C THR A 238 15.97 28.77 29.34
N PRO A 239 16.86 29.12 30.30
CA PRO A 239 17.83 28.18 30.85
C PRO A 239 17.18 26.95 31.48
N TYR A 240 17.83 25.81 31.34
CA TYR A 240 17.32 24.54 31.88
C TYR A 240 17.46 24.49 33.41
N SER A 241 16.34 24.34 34.12
CA SER A 241 16.28 24.26 35.59
C SER A 241 15.26 23.21 36.07
N LYS A 242 15.15 23.02 37.38
CA LYS A 242 14.13 22.12 37.96
C LYS A 242 12.72 22.65 37.71
N GLU A 243 12.52 23.96 37.84
CA GLU A 243 11.25 24.65 37.61
C GLU A 243 10.79 24.45 36.15
N VAL A 244 11.73 24.46 35.20
CA VAL A 244 11.44 24.16 33.79
C VAL A 244 10.98 22.71 33.60
N ILE A 245 11.60 21.75 34.29
CA ILE A 245 11.20 20.34 34.26
C ILE A 245 9.80 20.17 34.86
N ASP A 246 9.54 20.81 35.99
CA ASP A 246 8.26 20.70 36.70
C ASP A 246 7.11 21.33 35.91
N GLU A 247 7.34 22.48 35.26
CA GLU A 247 6.36 23.13 34.40
C GLU A 247 6.10 22.33 33.11
N TYR A 248 7.14 21.78 32.47
CA TYR A 248 6.94 20.87 31.33
C TYR A 248 6.12 19.65 31.74
N ARG A 249 6.44 19.03 32.89
CA ARG A 249 5.67 17.89 33.42
C ARG A 249 4.20 18.26 33.62
N ARG A 250 3.92 19.43 34.19
CA ARG A 250 2.55 19.93 34.40
C ARG A 250 1.80 20.07 33.07
N ARG A 251 2.39 20.75 32.08
CA ARG A 251 1.79 20.94 30.75
C ARG A 251 1.58 19.63 30.00
N PHE A 252 2.56 18.72 30.04
CA PHE A 252 2.43 17.41 29.41
C PHE A 252 1.34 16.56 30.08
N THR A 253 1.27 16.57 31.41
CA THR A 253 0.20 15.88 32.17
C THR A 253 -1.16 16.44 31.79
N GLU A 254 -1.28 17.76 31.64
CA GLU A 254 -2.51 18.41 31.22
C GLU A 254 -2.89 18.06 29.77
N GLY A 255 -1.94 18.06 28.85
CA GLY A 255 -2.16 17.65 27.46
C GLY A 255 -2.65 16.20 27.33
N VAL A 256 -2.16 15.30 28.19
CA VAL A 256 -2.67 13.92 28.32
C VAL A 256 -4.07 13.91 28.93
N ARG A 257 -4.30 14.63 30.04
CA ARG A 257 -5.59 14.69 30.74
C ARG A 257 -6.72 15.16 29.82
N LEU A 258 -6.49 16.21 29.04
CA LEU A 258 -7.46 16.75 28.08
C LEU A 258 -7.86 15.71 27.03
N ARG A 259 -6.92 14.87 26.59
CA ARG A 259 -7.17 13.81 25.60
C ARG A 259 -7.80 12.54 26.16
N LEU A 260 -7.99 12.44 27.48
CA LEU A 260 -8.76 11.34 28.08
C LEU A 260 -10.27 11.63 28.15
N GLN A 261 -10.69 12.88 27.93
CA GLN A 261 -12.11 13.26 27.94
C GLN A 261 -12.88 12.53 26.84
N SER A 262 -13.81 11.65 27.23
CA SER A 262 -14.57 10.80 26.31
C SER A 262 -15.77 10.18 27.04
N GLU A 263 -16.90 9.99 26.36
CA GLU A 263 -18.04 9.21 26.88
C GLU A 263 -17.94 7.72 26.51
N VAL A 264 -16.98 7.37 25.65
CA VAL A 264 -16.71 6.00 25.19
C VAL A 264 -15.34 5.52 25.67
N PRO A 265 -15.07 4.19 25.66
CA PRO A 265 -13.83 3.65 26.21
C PRO A 265 -12.57 4.15 25.50
N VAL A 266 -11.55 4.47 26.30
CA VAL A 266 -10.24 4.98 25.87
C VAL A 266 -9.13 3.95 26.13
N GLY A 267 -8.21 3.79 25.17
CA GLY A 267 -7.00 2.97 25.29
C GLY A 267 -5.72 3.73 24.96
N THR A 268 -4.58 3.04 25.02
CA THR A 268 -3.27 3.63 24.70
C THR A 268 -2.36 2.65 23.97
N ALA A 269 -1.65 3.11 22.94
CA ALA A 269 -0.61 2.33 22.28
C ALA A 269 0.66 2.29 23.15
N LEU A 270 1.27 1.11 23.31
CA LEU A 270 2.50 0.92 24.08
C LEU A 270 3.54 0.16 23.25
N SER A 271 4.58 0.84 22.80
CA SER A 271 5.71 0.20 22.09
C SER A 271 6.89 -0.15 23.00
N GLY A 272 6.90 0.31 24.25
CA GLY A 272 8.10 0.25 25.12
C GLY A 272 9.17 1.31 24.79
N GLY A 273 8.92 2.15 23.78
CA GLY A 273 9.70 3.36 23.52
C GLY A 273 9.44 4.44 24.57
N LEU A 274 10.32 5.42 24.68
CA LEU A 274 10.21 6.52 25.65
C LEU A 274 8.87 7.26 25.58
N ASP A 275 8.35 7.45 24.37
CA ASP A 275 7.24 8.36 24.09
C ASP A 275 5.89 7.76 24.51
N SER A 276 5.57 6.59 23.97
CA SER A 276 4.37 5.82 24.34
C SER A 276 4.39 5.44 25.83
N SER A 277 5.55 5.04 26.36
CA SER A 277 5.70 4.74 27.79
C SER A 277 5.44 5.97 28.66
N ALA A 278 5.87 7.17 28.25
CA ALA A 278 5.62 8.41 28.98
C ALA A 278 4.12 8.73 29.06
N VAL A 279 3.36 8.47 27.99
CA VAL A 279 1.90 8.59 28.00
C VAL A 279 1.29 7.59 28.99
N VAL A 280 1.63 6.31 28.89
CA VAL A 280 1.08 5.23 29.74
C VAL A 280 1.32 5.49 31.23
N VAL A 281 2.54 5.88 31.62
CA VAL A 281 2.84 6.13 33.05
C VAL A 281 2.21 7.42 33.57
N THR A 282 2.02 8.43 32.72
CA THR A 282 1.28 9.64 33.09
C THR A 282 -0.21 9.34 33.28
N ILE A 283 -0.81 8.50 32.43
CA ILE A 283 -2.19 8.03 32.61
C ILE A 283 -2.31 7.24 33.91
N ASN A 284 -1.39 6.29 34.16
CA ASN A 284 -1.39 5.52 35.41
C ASN A 284 -1.28 6.42 36.65
N LYS A 285 -0.47 7.48 36.59
CA LYS A 285 -0.39 8.48 37.65
C LYS A 285 -1.75 9.18 37.86
N LEU A 286 -2.39 9.64 36.78
CA LEU A 286 -3.71 10.29 36.86
C LEU A 286 -4.79 9.35 37.43
N MET A 287 -4.72 8.05 37.12
CA MET A 287 -5.62 7.04 37.70
C MET A 287 -5.39 6.88 39.21
N GLN A 288 -4.13 6.86 39.66
CA GLN A 288 -3.80 6.83 41.09
C GLN A 288 -4.26 8.09 41.83
N GLU A 289 -4.25 9.23 41.15
CA GLU A 289 -4.77 10.51 41.65
C GLU A 289 -6.30 10.63 41.55
N GLN A 290 -7.01 9.63 40.99
CA GLN A 290 -8.46 9.62 40.78
C GLN A 290 -8.95 10.86 40.02
N ALA A 291 -8.19 11.29 39.01
CA ALA A 291 -8.59 12.42 38.18
C ALA A 291 -9.85 12.07 37.38
N ALA A 292 -10.87 12.93 37.40
CA ALA A 292 -12.16 12.70 36.71
C ALA A 292 -12.02 12.39 35.20
N ALA A 293 -10.97 12.89 34.55
CA ALA A 293 -10.71 12.58 33.14
C ALA A 293 -10.40 11.09 32.88
N THR A 294 -10.12 10.29 33.91
CA THR A 294 -9.79 8.86 33.80
C THR A 294 -11.02 7.94 33.82
N ASP A 295 -12.22 8.47 34.01
CA ASP A 295 -13.47 7.70 34.06
C ASP A 295 -13.69 6.88 32.77
N SER A 296 -13.29 7.43 31.63
CA SER A 296 -13.33 6.80 30.30
C SER A 296 -12.44 5.55 30.15
N LEU A 297 -11.53 5.30 31.10
CA LEU A 297 -10.69 4.11 31.14
C LEU A 297 -11.37 2.92 31.83
N GLY A 298 -12.54 3.11 32.46
CA GLY A 298 -13.30 2.02 33.08
C GLY A 298 -12.57 1.29 34.21
N GLY A 299 -11.65 1.98 34.91
CA GLY A 299 -10.88 1.43 36.04
C GLY A 299 -9.61 0.67 35.66
N SER A 300 -9.35 0.39 34.38
CA SER A 300 -8.10 -0.21 33.92
C SER A 300 -7.72 0.34 32.53
N GLN A 301 -6.53 0.90 32.42
CA GLN A 301 -5.98 1.34 31.14
C GLN A 301 -5.76 0.15 30.20
N GLN A 302 -6.42 0.16 29.04
CA GLN A 302 -6.21 -0.83 27.99
C GLN A 302 -4.98 -0.44 27.15
N THR A 303 -3.97 -1.31 27.07
CA THR A 303 -2.73 -1.06 26.35
C THR A 303 -2.52 -2.04 25.20
N PHE A 304 -2.03 -1.55 24.06
CA PHE A 304 -1.87 -2.35 22.84
C PHE A 304 -0.43 -2.26 22.32
N SER A 305 0.21 -3.41 22.15
CA SER A 305 1.64 -3.51 21.80
C SER A 305 1.86 -4.45 20.62
N ALA A 306 2.45 -3.94 19.53
CA ALA A 306 3.01 -4.82 18.49
C ALA A 306 4.34 -5.40 18.98
N ILE A 307 4.47 -6.73 18.97
CA ILE A 307 5.68 -7.45 19.38
C ILE A 307 6.18 -8.36 18.26
N PHE A 308 7.50 -8.52 18.19
CA PHE A 308 8.18 -9.31 17.16
C PHE A 308 9.20 -10.25 17.80
N PRO A 309 8.76 -11.33 18.47
CA PRO A 309 9.64 -12.20 19.23
C PRO A 309 10.84 -12.68 18.39
N ASN A 310 12.04 -12.57 18.96
CA ASN A 310 13.32 -12.95 18.33
C ASN A 310 13.76 -12.11 17.13
N SER A 311 13.04 -11.03 16.79
CA SER A 311 13.48 -10.09 15.77
C SER A 311 14.40 -9.01 16.34
N ILE A 312 15.20 -8.37 15.49
CA ILE A 312 16.03 -7.21 15.86
C ILE A 312 15.20 -5.99 16.33
N ASN A 313 13.91 -5.96 15.96
CA ASN A 313 12.98 -4.90 16.30
C ASN A 313 12.12 -5.24 17.53
N ASP A 314 12.44 -6.31 18.26
CA ASP A 314 11.67 -6.73 19.43
C ASP A 314 11.81 -5.74 20.59
N GLU A 315 10.71 -5.07 20.92
CA GLU A 315 10.60 -4.14 22.04
C GLU A 315 9.84 -4.72 23.25
N GLU A 316 9.43 -5.99 23.21
CA GLU A 316 8.57 -6.63 24.21
C GLU A 316 9.08 -6.42 25.65
N LYS A 317 10.38 -6.66 25.89
CA LYS A 317 10.99 -6.48 27.21
C LYS A 317 10.86 -5.07 27.79
N TYR A 318 10.73 -4.04 26.95
CA TYR A 318 10.55 -2.66 27.41
C TYR A 318 9.09 -2.38 27.71
N ALA A 319 8.16 -2.88 26.88
CA ALA A 319 6.74 -2.81 27.15
C ALA A 319 6.42 -3.51 28.49
N ASP A 320 6.93 -4.73 28.69
CA ASP A 320 6.74 -5.50 29.93
C ASP A 320 7.20 -4.74 31.17
N ALA A 321 8.34 -4.05 31.10
CA ALA A 321 8.83 -3.26 32.23
C ALA A 321 7.88 -2.09 32.60
N VAL A 322 7.15 -1.52 31.64
CA VAL A 322 6.12 -0.50 31.92
C VAL A 322 4.88 -1.15 32.52
N LEU A 323 4.46 -2.29 31.97
CA LEU A 323 3.30 -3.04 32.45
C LEU A 323 3.48 -3.49 33.90
N ASP A 324 4.66 -3.98 34.26
CA ASP A 324 5.02 -4.35 35.63
C ASP A 324 4.94 -3.15 36.60
N LEU A 325 5.35 -1.96 36.14
CA LEU A 325 5.28 -0.73 36.93
C LEU A 325 3.83 -0.24 37.12
N CYS A 326 2.96 -0.50 36.15
CA CYS A 326 1.54 -0.16 36.17
C CYS A 326 0.63 -1.30 36.67
N GLN A 327 1.22 -2.33 37.29
CA GLN A 327 0.49 -3.52 37.72
C GLN A 327 -0.71 -3.15 38.61
N GLY A 328 -1.87 -3.71 38.28
CA GLY A 328 -3.15 -3.45 38.97
C GLY A 328 -4.03 -2.39 38.32
N ASN A 329 -3.48 -1.55 37.42
CA ASN A 329 -4.23 -0.49 36.72
C ASN A 329 -4.20 -0.65 35.19
N VAL A 330 -3.62 -1.75 34.68
CA VAL A 330 -3.40 -1.96 33.25
C VAL A 330 -3.88 -3.34 32.80
N THR A 331 -4.54 -3.38 31.65
CA THR A 331 -4.82 -4.60 30.88
C THR A 331 -4.04 -4.50 29.58
N SER A 332 -3.26 -5.53 29.26
CA SER A 332 -2.35 -5.50 28.10
C SER A 332 -2.75 -6.48 27.03
N HIS A 333 -2.71 -6.00 25.79
CA HIS A 333 -2.95 -6.76 24.57
C HIS A 333 -1.67 -6.75 23.73
N LYS A 334 -1.08 -7.92 23.52
CA LYS A 334 0.12 -8.12 22.70
C LYS A 334 -0.27 -8.68 21.33
N ILE A 335 0.07 -7.95 20.27
CA ILE A 335 -0.26 -8.27 18.88
C ILE A 335 1.02 -8.77 18.21
N LEU A 336 0.95 -9.91 17.51
CA LEU A 336 2.06 -10.52 16.78
C LEU A 336 1.78 -10.49 15.27
N PRO A 337 2.04 -9.38 14.55
CA PRO A 337 1.84 -9.32 13.11
C PRO A 337 2.65 -10.39 12.37
N LYS A 338 2.03 -11.09 11.43
CA LYS A 338 2.66 -12.14 10.63
C LYS A 338 2.81 -11.74 9.16
N PRO A 339 3.83 -12.27 8.44
CA PRO A 339 3.98 -12.03 7.02
C PRO A 339 2.77 -12.51 6.19
N SER A 340 2.13 -13.63 6.58
CA SER A 340 0.93 -14.13 5.89
C SER A 340 -0.28 -13.21 6.03
N GLU A 341 -0.41 -12.52 7.16
CA GLU A 341 -1.47 -11.51 7.36
C GLU A 341 -1.15 -10.27 6.55
N PHE A 342 0.13 -9.85 6.54
CA PHE A 342 0.57 -8.72 5.72
C PHE A 342 0.32 -8.97 4.24
N GLU A 343 0.54 -10.18 3.76
CA GLU A 343 0.23 -10.59 2.39
C GLU A 343 -1.27 -10.48 2.09
N ALA A 344 -2.12 -10.98 2.98
CA ALA A 344 -3.58 -10.96 2.82
C ALA A 344 -4.16 -9.54 2.88
N ASP A 345 -3.64 -8.70 3.77
CA ASP A 345 -4.11 -7.34 4.00
C ASP A 345 -3.51 -6.32 3.01
N LEU A 346 -2.55 -6.73 2.17
CA LEU A 346 -1.68 -5.83 1.41
C LEU A 346 -2.46 -4.80 0.56
N LEU A 347 -3.48 -5.26 -0.17
CA LEU A 347 -4.32 -4.38 -1.01
C LEU A 347 -5.22 -3.47 -0.17
N ASP A 348 -5.85 -3.99 0.90
CA ASP A 348 -6.68 -3.17 1.79
C ASP A 348 -5.85 -2.09 2.49
N PHE A 349 -4.63 -2.43 2.90
CA PHE A 349 -3.69 -1.50 3.50
C PHE A 349 -3.28 -0.38 2.51
N VAL A 350 -2.99 -0.71 1.25
CA VAL A 350 -2.71 0.29 0.20
C VAL A 350 -3.94 1.18 -0.08
N ARG A 351 -5.14 0.58 -0.21
CA ARG A 351 -6.40 1.31 -0.38
C ARG A 351 -6.72 2.24 0.79
N THR A 352 -6.38 1.81 2.00
CA THR A 352 -6.54 2.59 3.23
C THR A 352 -5.65 3.82 3.23
N GLN A 353 -4.39 3.67 2.82
CA GLN A 353 -3.42 4.76 2.84
C GLN A 353 -3.67 5.80 1.73
N GLU A 354 -4.28 5.38 0.61
CA GLU A 354 -4.60 6.16 -0.61
C GLU A 354 -3.40 6.78 -1.34
N GLU A 355 -2.29 7.00 -0.65
CA GLU A 355 -1.04 7.52 -1.15
C GLU A 355 0.11 6.60 -0.68
N PRO A 356 1.12 6.34 -1.53
CA PRO A 356 2.28 5.52 -1.17
C PRO A 356 3.00 5.95 0.13
N ILE A 357 3.63 4.97 0.81
CA ILE A 357 4.33 5.11 2.09
C ILE A 357 5.74 4.52 2.01
N ILE A 358 6.69 4.95 2.85
CA ILE A 358 8.13 4.67 2.64
C ILE A 358 8.64 3.32 3.16
N SER A 359 7.87 2.62 3.99
CA SER A 359 8.20 1.29 4.52
C SER A 359 6.92 0.56 4.96
N SER A 360 7.01 -0.74 5.24
CA SER A 360 5.93 -1.53 5.84
C SER A 360 5.71 -1.26 7.35
N GLY A 361 6.48 -0.37 7.98
CA GLY A 361 6.35 -0.02 9.41
C GLY A 361 4.92 0.32 9.86
N PRO A 362 4.19 1.21 9.16
CA PRO A 362 2.81 1.55 9.50
C PRO A 362 1.82 0.38 9.46
N TYR A 363 2.16 -0.76 8.82
CA TYR A 363 1.29 -1.94 8.85
C TYR A 363 1.20 -2.58 10.24
N ALA A 364 2.27 -2.54 11.03
CA ALA A 364 2.16 -3.03 12.41
C ALA A 364 1.21 -2.16 13.25
N GLN A 365 1.04 -0.88 12.87
CA GLN A 365 0.16 0.05 13.57
C GLN A 365 -1.27 -0.26 13.11
N TYR A 366 -1.48 -0.47 11.82
CA TYR A 366 -2.72 -1.02 11.28
C TYR A 366 -3.20 -2.26 12.06
N GLN A 367 -2.30 -3.21 12.37
CA GLN A 367 -2.63 -4.39 13.19
C GLN A 367 -2.98 -4.05 14.65
N VAL A 368 -2.27 -3.08 15.26
CA VAL A 368 -2.59 -2.57 16.60
C VAL A 368 -3.97 -1.91 16.61
N MET A 369 -4.28 -1.07 15.63
CA MET A 369 -5.58 -0.40 15.50
C MET A 369 -6.71 -1.42 15.30
N ARG A 370 -6.47 -2.46 14.50
CA ARG A 370 -7.43 -3.56 14.30
C ARG A 370 -7.74 -4.32 15.58
N GLU A 371 -6.76 -4.51 16.45
CA GLU A 371 -6.99 -5.15 17.74
C GLU A 371 -7.66 -4.19 18.71
N ALA A 372 -7.18 -2.94 18.80
CA ALA A 372 -7.71 -1.94 19.71
C ALA A 372 -9.20 -1.65 19.49
N SER A 373 -9.67 -1.65 18.24
CA SER A 373 -11.09 -1.38 17.90
C SER A 373 -12.07 -2.40 18.47
N LYS A 374 -11.59 -3.55 18.94
CA LYS A 374 -12.41 -4.56 19.61
C LYS A 374 -12.70 -4.21 21.07
N HIS A 375 -11.95 -3.27 21.65
CA HIS A 375 -11.96 -2.98 23.09
C HIS A 375 -12.24 -1.51 23.39
N VAL A 376 -11.81 -0.59 22.52
CA VAL A 376 -11.89 0.86 22.72
C VAL A 376 -12.35 1.57 21.46
N THR A 377 -12.81 2.81 21.60
CA THR A 377 -13.21 3.68 20.47
C THR A 377 -12.19 4.81 20.27
N VAL A 378 -11.46 5.18 21.32
CA VAL A 378 -10.43 6.21 21.32
C VAL A 378 -9.10 5.60 21.71
N LEU A 379 -8.02 5.96 21.01
CA LEU A 379 -6.67 5.48 21.31
C LEU A 379 -5.68 6.64 21.38
N LEU A 380 -4.92 6.74 22.48
CA LEU A 380 -3.80 7.67 22.59
C LEU A 380 -2.51 7.03 22.05
N ASP A 381 -1.79 7.74 21.18
CA ASP A 381 -0.46 7.36 20.67
C ASP A 381 0.59 8.47 20.96
N GLY A 382 1.85 8.06 21.07
CA GLY A 382 3.01 8.91 21.37
C GLY A 382 3.62 9.63 20.16
N GLN A 383 2.89 9.75 19.04
CA GLN A 383 3.39 10.40 17.82
C GLN A 383 3.69 11.89 18.05
N GLY A 384 4.61 12.44 17.25
CA GLY A 384 5.03 13.86 17.31
C GLY A 384 6.15 14.15 18.31
N ALA A 385 6.38 13.28 19.30
CA ALA A 385 7.46 13.44 20.27
C ALA A 385 8.86 13.46 19.64
N ASP A 386 9.12 12.64 18.62
CA ASP A 386 10.41 12.59 17.93
C ASP A 386 10.69 13.89 17.15
N GLU A 387 9.69 14.43 16.45
CA GLU A 387 9.78 15.61 15.61
C GLU A 387 9.88 16.91 16.41
N MET A 388 9.28 16.99 17.60
CA MET A 388 9.42 18.17 18.48
C MET A 388 10.65 18.13 19.40
N MET A 389 11.15 16.93 19.76
CA MET A 389 12.23 16.77 20.77
C MET A 389 13.47 16.01 20.28
N ALA A 390 13.73 16.06 18.97
CA ALA A 390 14.93 15.53 18.33
C ALA A 390 15.17 14.02 18.55
N GLY A 391 14.14 13.22 18.33
CA GLY A 391 14.17 11.78 18.48
C GLY A 391 15.13 11.04 17.54
N TYR A 392 15.35 11.58 16.33
CA TYR A 392 16.18 10.97 15.30
C TYR A 392 17.63 11.50 15.26
N ILE A 393 18.56 10.63 14.88
CA ILE A 393 20.00 10.93 14.77
C ILE A 393 20.32 12.15 13.87
N PRO A 394 19.64 12.39 12.72
CA PRO A 394 19.92 13.55 11.89
C PRO A 394 19.84 14.90 12.62
N TYR A 395 18.94 15.05 13.60
CA TYR A 395 18.84 16.26 14.41
C TYR A 395 20.10 16.53 15.23
N TYR A 396 20.74 15.47 15.71
CA TYR A 396 21.98 15.57 16.46
C TYR A 396 23.09 16.21 15.61
N PHE A 397 23.17 15.87 14.32
CA PHE A 397 24.13 16.51 13.42
C PHE A 397 23.80 17.98 13.13
N ALA A 398 22.51 18.34 13.04
CA ALA A 398 22.11 19.74 12.92
C ALA A 398 22.54 20.55 14.16
N TYR A 399 22.37 19.98 15.36
CA TYR A 399 22.81 20.56 16.62
C TYR A 399 24.33 20.74 16.72
N LEU A 400 25.12 19.73 16.35
CA LEU A 400 26.59 19.84 16.33
C LEU A 400 27.07 20.92 15.34
N ARG A 401 26.44 21.00 14.15
CA ARG A 401 26.75 22.05 13.17
C ARG A 401 26.34 23.44 13.64
N GLN A 402 25.21 23.55 14.35
CA GLN A 402 24.78 24.78 15.00
C GLN A 402 25.83 25.29 15.99
N MET A 403 26.36 24.43 16.87
CA MET A 403 27.43 24.83 17.79
C MET A 403 28.67 25.32 17.05
N LYS A 404 29.06 24.62 15.98
CA LYS A 404 30.21 25.01 15.14
C LYS A 404 29.97 26.39 14.50
N LYS A 405 28.78 26.62 13.92
CA LYS A 405 28.39 27.88 13.30
C LYS A 405 28.45 29.06 14.27
N HIS A 406 28.04 28.85 15.53
CA HIS A 406 28.10 29.87 16.58
C HIS A 406 29.47 29.99 17.28
N GLY A 407 30.52 29.31 16.80
CA GLY A 407 31.86 29.39 17.39
C GLY A 407 32.00 28.74 18.78
N GLN A 408 31.06 27.87 19.17
CA GLN A 408 31.02 27.25 20.50
C GLN A 408 31.91 26.00 20.58
N TYR A 409 33.18 26.11 20.19
CA TYR A 409 34.10 24.96 20.02
C TYR A 409 34.34 24.16 21.30
N SER A 410 34.40 24.81 22.47
CA SER A 410 34.57 24.12 23.75
C SER A 410 33.34 23.29 24.14
N LYS A 411 32.13 23.80 23.89
CA LYS A 411 30.87 23.06 24.07
C LYS A 411 30.79 21.91 23.07
N LEU A 412 31.11 22.15 21.80
CA LEU A 412 31.14 21.13 20.76
C LEU A 412 32.08 19.98 21.13
N ALA A 413 33.29 20.26 21.60
CA ALA A 413 34.23 19.24 22.04
C ALA A 413 33.68 18.41 23.21
N LYS A 414 33.09 19.06 24.23
CA LYS A 414 32.45 18.36 25.36
C LYS A 414 31.27 17.49 24.91
N GLU A 415 30.44 18.00 24.01
CA GLU A 415 29.29 17.29 23.45
C GLU A 415 29.74 16.06 22.63
N MET A 416 30.76 16.21 21.78
CA MET A 416 31.33 15.09 21.01
C MET A 416 32.00 14.04 21.91
N LEU A 417 32.71 14.45 22.98
CA LEU A 417 33.32 13.51 23.93
C LEU A 417 32.26 12.71 24.70
N SER A 418 31.21 13.37 25.18
CA SER A 418 30.10 12.74 25.94
C SER A 418 29.15 11.89 25.10
N SER A 419 29.22 12.01 23.78
CA SER A 419 28.45 11.22 22.79
C SER A 419 29.32 10.29 21.94
N SER A 420 30.55 10.03 22.40
CA SER A 420 31.53 9.21 21.67
C SER A 420 31.01 7.80 21.38
N ASP A 421 30.17 7.23 22.24
CA ASP A 421 29.48 5.95 22.04
C ASP A 421 28.54 5.97 20.82
N ILE A 422 27.75 7.04 20.67
CA ILE A 422 26.82 7.22 19.54
C ILE A 422 27.61 7.42 18.24
N LEU A 423 28.59 8.32 18.26
CA LEU A 423 29.45 8.63 17.12
C LEU A 423 30.26 7.40 16.68
N PHE A 424 30.76 6.62 17.64
CA PHE A 424 31.49 5.38 17.36
C PHE A 424 30.60 4.31 16.74
N ARG A 425 29.37 4.11 17.23
CA ARG A 425 28.41 3.18 16.61
C ARG A 425 28.09 3.58 15.17
N LEU A 426 27.87 4.87 14.91
CA LEU A 426 27.61 5.38 13.57
C LEU A 426 28.81 5.25 12.64
N ALA A 427 30.01 5.60 13.12
CA ALA A 427 31.26 5.44 12.38
C ALA A 427 31.51 3.95 12.06
N ARG A 428 31.29 3.06 13.04
CA ARG A 428 31.37 1.61 12.87
C ARG A 428 30.40 1.13 11.79
N PHE A 429 29.14 1.54 11.82
CA PHE A 429 28.17 1.16 10.79
C PHE A 429 28.61 1.60 9.38
N ARG A 430 29.11 2.84 9.25
CA ARG A 430 29.62 3.37 7.97
C ARG A 430 30.89 2.66 7.49
N ILE A 431 31.78 2.27 8.41
CA ILE A 431 33.03 1.55 8.11
C ILE A 431 32.74 0.09 7.76
N PHE A 432 31.93 -0.62 8.54
CA PHE A 432 31.50 -2.00 8.26
C PHE A 432 30.71 -2.08 6.95
N GLY A 433 29.86 -1.10 6.65
CA GLY A 433 29.18 -1.00 5.34
C GLY A 433 30.13 -0.83 4.16
N LYS A 434 31.31 -0.20 4.36
CA LYS A 434 32.36 -0.12 3.34
C LYS A 434 33.24 -1.38 3.27
N LEU A 435 33.50 -2.03 4.40
CA LEU A 435 34.35 -3.23 4.49
C LEU A 435 33.65 -4.50 4.00
N THR A 436 32.32 -4.58 4.09
CA THR A 436 31.54 -5.76 3.67
C THR A 436 31.45 -5.94 2.14
N ALA A 437 32.00 -5.01 1.34
CA ALA A 437 32.06 -5.07 -0.13
C ALA A 437 30.71 -5.27 -0.87
N LYS A 438 29.59 -5.35 -0.16
CA LYS A 438 28.25 -5.44 -0.74
C LYS A 438 27.90 -4.09 -1.37
N LYS A 439 27.61 -4.09 -2.68
CA LYS A 439 27.16 -2.88 -3.39
C LYS A 439 25.88 -2.36 -2.73
N SER A 440 25.85 -1.08 -2.34
CA SER A 440 24.61 -0.44 -1.91
C SER A 440 23.70 -0.26 -3.13
N LEU A 441 22.53 -0.89 -3.11
CA LEU A 441 21.53 -0.72 -4.14
C LEU A 441 21.06 0.75 -4.16
N SER A 442 21.26 1.43 -5.28
CA SER A 442 20.75 2.79 -5.50
C SER A 442 19.43 2.72 -6.24
N ILE A 443 18.39 3.40 -5.75
CA ILE A 443 17.11 3.46 -6.49
C ILE A 443 17.30 4.06 -7.88
N SER A 444 18.23 5.00 -8.06
CA SER A 444 18.47 5.64 -9.36
C SER A 444 18.96 4.66 -10.44
N SER A 445 19.55 3.52 -10.07
CA SER A 445 19.90 2.48 -11.05
C SER A 445 18.73 1.58 -11.44
N LEU A 446 17.61 1.68 -10.74
CA LEU A 446 16.37 0.93 -11.00
C LEU A 446 15.32 1.76 -11.73
N LEU A 447 15.43 3.08 -11.69
CA LEU A 447 14.50 3.98 -12.40
C LEU A 447 14.89 4.14 -13.87
N ARG A 448 13.89 4.33 -14.75
CA ARG A 448 14.16 4.58 -16.17
C ARG A 448 14.87 5.92 -16.37
N LYS A 449 15.78 5.98 -17.35
CA LYS A 449 16.47 7.23 -17.71
C LYS A 449 15.53 8.31 -18.23
N SER A 450 14.48 7.94 -18.95
CA SER A 450 13.44 8.87 -19.43
C SER A 450 12.79 9.60 -18.26
N PHE A 451 12.29 8.84 -17.28
CA PHE A 451 11.65 9.37 -16.07
C PHE A 451 12.60 10.21 -15.22
N THR A 452 13.80 9.71 -14.93
CA THR A 452 14.79 10.46 -14.12
C THR A 452 15.31 11.74 -14.80
N SER A 453 15.37 11.76 -16.13
CA SER A 453 15.84 12.95 -16.87
C SER A 453 14.83 14.10 -16.83
N GLN A 454 13.53 13.80 -16.80
CA GLN A 454 12.44 14.77 -16.69
C GLN A 454 12.54 15.58 -15.39
N TYR A 455 12.89 14.90 -14.29
CA TYR A 455 12.96 15.50 -12.94
C TYR A 455 14.39 15.68 -12.42
N LYS A 456 15.40 15.75 -13.32
CA LYS A 456 16.82 15.87 -12.93
C LYS A 456 17.14 17.12 -12.09
N ASN A 457 16.27 18.13 -12.12
CA ASN A 457 16.42 19.39 -11.40
C ASN A 457 15.71 19.38 -10.04
N GLU A 458 14.89 18.38 -9.74
CA GLU A 458 14.25 18.25 -8.42
C GLU A 458 15.32 18.13 -7.33
N ARG A 459 15.11 18.88 -6.25
CA ARG A 459 16.03 18.93 -5.10
C ARG A 459 15.22 18.82 -3.82
N PHE A 460 15.94 18.41 -2.79
CA PHE A 460 15.47 18.46 -1.42
C PHE A 460 16.56 19.00 -0.52
N SER A 461 16.15 19.81 0.44
CA SER A 461 17.01 20.38 1.45
C SER A 461 16.36 20.24 2.82
N ASN A 462 17.23 20.26 3.82
CA ASN A 462 16.90 20.23 5.24
C ASN A 462 17.65 21.39 5.89
N VAL A 463 17.07 22.01 6.92
CA VAL A 463 17.77 23.00 7.74
C VAL A 463 19.01 22.33 8.37
N PRO A 464 20.25 22.71 7.98
CA PRO A 464 21.40 21.85 8.23
C PRO A 464 22.12 22.14 9.55
N ASP A 465 21.91 23.32 10.13
CA ASP A 465 22.75 23.90 11.19
C ASP A 465 21.98 24.74 12.22
N ASN A 466 20.67 24.48 12.36
CA ASN A 466 19.84 25.06 13.42
C ASN A 466 18.82 24.00 13.88
N LEU A 467 18.94 23.54 15.12
CA LEU A 467 18.13 22.47 15.70
C LEU A 467 16.65 22.82 15.72
N LYS A 468 16.26 23.95 16.32
CA LYS A 468 14.84 24.28 16.46
C LYS A 468 14.17 24.63 15.14
N LEU A 469 14.85 25.35 14.24
CA LEU A 469 14.30 25.60 12.90
C LEU A 469 14.16 24.30 12.10
N ARG A 470 15.08 23.34 12.30
CA ARG A 470 14.95 22.00 11.73
C ARG A 470 13.74 21.23 12.28
N LEU A 471 13.48 21.33 13.59
CA LEU A 471 12.31 20.70 14.20
C LEU A 471 11.00 21.36 13.73
N ILE A 472 10.94 22.70 13.63
CA ILE A 472 9.77 23.42 13.08
C ILE A 472 9.48 22.99 11.63
N ASP A 473 10.51 22.90 10.79
CA ASP A 473 10.39 22.40 9.41
C ASP A 473 9.82 20.96 9.38
N ASP A 474 10.29 20.09 10.27
CA ASP A 474 9.82 18.71 10.35
C ASP A 474 8.40 18.57 10.95
N LEU A 475 7.96 19.51 11.80
CA LEU A 475 6.60 19.56 12.36
C LEU A 475 5.54 19.92 11.31
N PHE A 476 5.82 20.85 10.40
CA PHE A 476 4.80 21.37 9.47
C PHE A 476 4.95 20.91 8.02
N HIS A 477 6.16 20.50 7.60
CA HIS A 477 6.45 20.26 6.18
C HIS A 477 7.25 18.99 5.87
N LYS A 478 7.72 18.20 6.85
CA LYS A 478 8.57 17.03 6.53
C LYS A 478 8.08 15.74 7.18
N SER A 479 8.67 15.37 8.32
CA SER A 479 8.45 14.05 8.93
C SER A 479 7.03 13.91 9.45
N LEU A 480 6.57 14.89 10.24
CA LEU A 480 5.33 14.77 11.01
C LEU A 480 4.07 14.64 10.12
N PRO A 481 3.89 15.43 9.04
CA PRO A 481 2.70 15.30 8.18
C PRO A 481 2.46 13.87 7.68
N SER A 482 3.52 13.17 7.26
CA SER A 482 3.40 11.78 6.80
C SER A 482 3.01 10.81 7.92
N VAL A 483 3.57 10.99 9.11
CA VAL A 483 3.27 10.15 10.29
C VAL A 483 1.83 10.35 10.75
N LEU A 484 1.34 11.59 10.77
CA LEU A 484 -0.04 11.91 11.13
C LEU A 484 -1.04 11.39 10.10
N ARG A 485 -0.70 11.40 8.81
CA ARG A 485 -1.53 10.74 7.79
C ARG A 485 -1.64 9.25 8.07
N TYR A 486 -0.53 8.56 8.39
CA TYR A 486 -0.58 7.13 8.68
C TYR A 486 -1.43 6.83 9.92
N GLU A 487 -1.24 7.62 10.98
CA GLU A 487 -2.01 7.56 12.23
C GLU A 487 -3.51 7.66 11.95
N ASP A 488 -3.94 8.72 11.26
CA ASP A 488 -5.36 8.94 10.97
C ASP A 488 -5.92 7.84 10.06
N LYS A 489 -5.25 7.50 8.96
CA LYS A 489 -5.73 6.46 8.03
C LYS A 489 -5.85 5.09 8.70
N ASN A 490 -4.85 4.70 9.51
CA ASN A 490 -4.86 3.41 10.19
C ASN A 490 -5.93 3.34 11.29
N THR A 491 -6.05 4.38 12.12
CA THR A 491 -7.07 4.43 13.19
C THR A 491 -8.47 4.43 12.58
N MET A 492 -8.71 5.30 11.61
CA MET A 492 -10.01 5.47 10.98
C MET A 492 -10.48 4.27 10.19
N ARG A 493 -9.58 3.49 9.58
CA ARG A 493 -9.92 2.24 8.89
C ARG A 493 -10.70 1.26 9.77
N PHE A 494 -10.47 1.32 11.08
CA PHE A 494 -11.10 0.47 12.09
C PHE A 494 -12.01 1.26 13.04
N SER A 495 -12.51 2.42 12.59
CA SER A 495 -13.44 3.25 13.35
C SER A 495 -12.90 3.63 14.74
N LEU A 496 -11.60 3.94 14.82
CA LEU A 496 -10.93 4.42 16.02
C LEU A 496 -10.53 5.90 15.87
N GLU A 497 -10.66 6.65 16.94
CA GLU A 497 -10.07 7.99 17.06
C GLU A 497 -8.66 7.94 17.65
N GLY A 498 -7.64 8.21 16.83
CA GLY A 498 -6.28 8.46 17.30
C GLY A 498 -6.10 9.86 17.89
N ARG A 499 -5.54 9.95 19.11
CA ARG A 499 -5.20 11.18 19.82
C ARG A 499 -3.70 11.25 20.13
N VAL A 500 -3.08 12.42 19.93
CA VAL A 500 -1.61 12.60 20.02
C VAL A 500 -1.23 13.68 21.06
N PRO A 501 -1.02 13.31 22.34
CA PRO A 501 -0.79 14.26 23.44
C PRO A 501 0.44 15.16 23.32
N PHE A 502 1.46 14.73 22.58
CA PHE A 502 2.65 15.54 22.38
C PHE A 502 2.39 16.77 21.49
N LEU A 503 1.35 16.73 20.65
CA LEU A 503 0.95 17.84 19.78
C LEU A 503 -0.09 18.75 20.43
N ASP A 504 0.01 18.92 21.75
CA ASP A 504 -0.68 19.98 22.45
C ASP A 504 0.04 21.31 22.21
N LYS A 505 -0.69 22.34 21.78
CA LYS A 505 -0.11 23.65 21.43
C LYS A 505 0.69 24.23 22.59
N GLU A 506 0.19 24.13 23.82
CA GLU A 506 0.83 24.72 24.99
C GLU A 506 2.08 23.96 25.42
N VAL A 507 2.13 22.64 25.19
CA VAL A 507 3.34 21.82 25.40
C VAL A 507 4.41 22.20 24.37
N VAL A 508 4.04 22.33 23.10
CA VAL A 508 4.98 22.66 22.02
C VAL A 508 5.50 24.09 22.17
N LYS A 509 4.63 25.10 22.40
CA LYS A 509 5.04 26.48 22.65
C LYS A 509 6.05 26.56 23.80
N TYR A 510 5.72 25.92 24.93
CA TYR A 510 6.60 25.93 26.08
C TYR A 510 7.96 25.31 25.76
N LEU A 511 7.99 24.13 25.13
CA LEU A 511 9.23 23.47 24.73
C LEU A 511 10.11 24.36 23.85
N PHE A 512 9.52 25.02 22.84
CA PHE A 512 10.28 25.85 21.90
C PHE A 512 10.80 27.14 22.55
N SER A 513 10.21 27.61 23.65
CA SER A 513 10.75 28.72 24.45
C SER A 513 12.04 28.37 25.22
N LEU A 514 12.28 27.08 25.50
CA LEU A 514 13.39 26.63 26.34
C LEU A 514 14.73 26.58 25.59
N SER A 515 15.86 26.58 26.28
CA SER A 515 17.18 26.38 25.66
C SER A 515 17.32 25.01 24.99
N ASP A 516 18.20 24.90 23.98
CA ASP A 516 18.44 23.63 23.26
C ASP A 516 18.85 22.47 24.18
N GLU A 517 19.45 22.78 25.33
CA GLU A 517 19.81 21.79 26.36
C GLU A 517 18.62 21.00 26.90
N SER A 518 17.40 21.53 26.76
CA SER A 518 16.14 20.86 27.12
C SER A 518 15.78 19.76 26.13
N ILE A 519 16.26 19.87 24.89
CA ILE A 519 16.02 18.92 23.81
C ILE A 519 17.20 17.94 23.72
N ILE A 520 18.44 18.47 23.58
CA ILE A 520 19.67 17.68 23.43
C ILE A 520 20.74 18.18 24.40
N LYS A 521 21.34 17.26 25.18
CA LYS A 521 22.59 17.52 25.92
C LYS A 521 23.38 16.25 26.18
N GLY A 522 24.69 16.29 25.98
CA GLY A 522 25.60 15.17 26.21
C GLY A 522 25.25 13.92 25.40
N GLY A 523 24.76 14.09 24.18
CA GLY A 523 24.25 13.00 23.33
C GLY A 523 22.90 12.41 23.76
N TRP A 524 22.25 12.95 24.80
CA TRP A 524 20.87 12.57 25.17
C TRP A 524 19.88 13.48 24.45
N ASN A 525 19.04 12.89 23.61
CA ASN A 525 17.84 13.55 23.08
C ASN A 525 16.65 13.45 24.03
N LYS A 526 15.58 14.19 23.73
CA LYS A 526 14.34 14.20 24.52
C LYS A 526 14.57 14.44 26.01
N ARG A 527 15.58 15.25 26.34
CA ARG A 527 16.09 15.35 27.72
C ARG A 527 15.00 15.79 28.70
N ILE A 528 14.24 16.83 28.35
CA ILE A 528 13.14 17.34 29.17
C ILE A 528 12.10 16.26 29.46
N LEU A 529 11.73 15.43 28.48
CA LEU A 529 10.79 14.34 28.67
C LEU A 529 11.35 13.28 29.63
N ARG A 530 12.62 12.88 29.46
CA ARG A 530 13.30 11.92 30.34
C ARG A 530 13.39 12.40 31.78
N ASP A 531 13.68 13.69 31.98
CA ASP A 531 13.79 14.30 33.30
C ASP A 531 12.40 14.51 33.93
N ALA A 532 11.41 14.91 33.13
CA ALA A 532 10.02 15.09 33.59
C ALA A 532 9.36 13.77 34.00
N THR A 533 9.68 12.68 33.33
CA THR A 533 9.15 11.33 33.63
C THR A 533 10.07 10.51 34.55
N ARG A 534 11.16 11.10 35.03
CA ARG A 534 12.08 10.43 35.96
C ARG A 534 11.33 10.03 37.24
N GLY A 535 11.45 8.76 37.62
CA GLY A 535 10.74 8.19 38.76
C GLY A 535 9.35 7.62 38.42
N LEU A 536 8.79 7.96 37.24
CA LEU A 536 7.57 7.35 36.72
C LEU A 536 7.89 6.23 35.71
N LEU A 537 9.00 6.35 34.97
CA LEU A 537 9.44 5.34 33.99
C LEU A 537 10.46 4.35 34.56
N PRO A 538 10.46 3.09 34.08
CA PRO A 538 11.55 2.16 34.31
C PRO A 538 12.90 2.72 33.83
N ALA A 539 13.95 2.52 34.65
CA ALA A 539 15.29 3.04 34.35
C ALA A 539 15.86 2.55 33.02
N MET A 540 15.49 1.33 32.60
CA MET A 540 15.92 0.76 31.31
C MET A 540 15.34 1.48 30.09
N ILE A 541 14.25 2.24 30.24
CA ILE A 541 13.63 3.05 29.19
C ILE A 541 14.17 4.49 29.28
N SER A 542 14.16 5.08 30.49
CA SER A 542 14.63 6.45 30.68
C SER A 542 16.10 6.63 30.30
N ASN A 543 16.93 5.59 30.51
CA ASN A 543 18.37 5.59 30.21
C ASN A 543 18.71 4.97 28.84
N ARG A 544 17.72 4.81 27.96
CA ARG A 544 17.92 4.27 26.60
C ARG A 544 18.09 5.38 25.57
N ARG A 545 19.27 5.46 24.93
CA ARG A 545 19.58 6.46 23.89
C ARG A 545 19.18 6.04 22.47
N ASN A 546 18.99 4.76 22.20
CA ASN A 546 18.61 4.27 20.88
C ASN A 546 17.09 4.29 20.69
N LYS A 547 16.64 4.97 19.64
CA LYS A 547 15.27 4.84 19.13
C LYS A 547 15.18 3.57 18.28
N ILE A 548 14.21 2.72 18.57
CA ILE A 548 13.70 1.74 17.61
C ILE A 548 12.42 2.39 17.07
N GLY A 549 12.30 2.47 15.75
CA GLY A 549 11.10 2.99 15.11
C GLY A 549 10.00 1.95 15.16
N PHE A 550 8.79 2.35 14.81
CA PHE A 550 7.69 1.42 14.63
C PHE A 550 7.91 0.65 13.31
N THR A 551 8.77 -0.38 13.34
CA THR A 551 9.27 -1.09 12.16
C THR A 551 8.96 -2.57 12.23
N THR A 552 8.35 -3.10 11.17
CA THR A 552 8.16 -4.53 10.95
C THR A 552 9.52 -5.22 10.66
N PRO A 553 9.63 -6.55 10.87
CA PRO A 553 10.72 -7.37 10.34
C PRO A 553 10.71 -7.48 8.80
N GLU A 554 10.67 -6.35 8.10
CA GLU A 554 10.45 -6.25 6.64
C GLU A 554 11.38 -7.16 5.84
N ALA A 555 12.65 -7.28 6.26
CA ALA A 555 13.60 -8.15 5.59
C ALA A 555 13.28 -9.65 5.71
N GLU A 556 12.78 -10.08 6.87
CA GLU A 556 12.37 -11.47 7.10
C GLU A 556 11.06 -11.76 6.37
N TRP A 557 10.14 -10.79 6.38
CA TRP A 557 8.85 -10.90 5.69
C TRP A 557 9.01 -10.96 4.18
N PHE A 558 9.86 -10.13 3.58
CA PHE A 558 10.06 -10.12 2.12
C PHE A 558 10.69 -11.43 1.62
N VAL A 559 11.54 -12.07 2.42
CA VAL A 559 12.07 -13.40 2.12
C VAL A 559 10.96 -14.46 2.21
N SER A 560 10.11 -14.37 3.23
CA SER A 560 9.00 -15.30 3.44
C SER A 560 7.91 -15.17 2.36
N MET A 561 7.67 -13.94 1.89
CA MET A 561 6.67 -13.57 0.88
C MET A 561 7.29 -13.45 -0.53
N LYS A 562 8.46 -14.03 -0.77
CA LYS A 562 9.20 -13.88 -2.04
C LYS A 562 8.34 -14.22 -3.26
N GLU A 563 7.48 -15.23 -3.15
CA GLU A 563 6.62 -15.71 -4.24
C GLU A 563 5.63 -14.63 -4.66
N LYS A 564 4.96 -14.00 -3.70
CA LYS A 564 4.06 -12.86 -3.94
C LYS A 564 4.78 -11.66 -4.55
N LEU A 565 5.98 -11.34 -4.06
CA LEU A 565 6.77 -10.24 -4.60
C LEU A 565 7.22 -10.53 -6.04
N TYR A 566 7.60 -11.76 -6.36
CA TYR A 566 7.90 -12.18 -7.73
C TYR A 566 6.66 -12.10 -8.63
N GLU A 567 5.50 -12.56 -8.17
CA GLU A 567 4.24 -12.47 -8.90
C GLU A 567 3.98 -11.03 -9.36
N ILE A 568 4.17 -10.06 -8.46
CA ILE A 568 3.96 -8.64 -8.74
C ILE A 568 5.05 -8.09 -9.66
N PHE A 569 6.33 -8.32 -9.37
CA PHE A 569 7.43 -7.79 -10.19
C PHE A 569 7.52 -8.40 -11.60
N LEU A 570 6.94 -9.58 -11.82
CA LEU A 570 6.89 -10.25 -13.12
C LEU A 570 5.56 -10.04 -13.88
N SER A 571 4.63 -9.29 -13.31
CA SER A 571 3.36 -8.98 -13.96
C SER A 571 3.54 -8.05 -15.17
N SER A 572 2.63 -8.17 -16.14
CA SER A 572 2.56 -7.28 -17.30
C SER A 572 2.34 -5.81 -16.90
N SER A 573 1.52 -5.54 -15.88
CA SER A 573 1.28 -4.19 -15.38
C SER A 573 2.57 -3.55 -14.83
N PHE A 574 3.35 -4.30 -14.06
CA PHE A 574 4.61 -3.81 -13.50
C PHE A 574 5.67 -3.59 -14.58
N GLU A 575 5.73 -4.44 -15.62
CA GLU A 575 6.62 -4.26 -16.76
C GLU A 575 6.24 -3.03 -17.61
N ALA A 576 4.95 -2.79 -17.79
CA ALA A 576 4.42 -1.70 -18.61
C ALA A 576 4.66 -0.31 -18.00
N ARG A 577 4.93 -0.20 -16.69
CA ARG A 577 5.10 1.10 -16.04
C ARG A 577 6.28 1.89 -16.63
N PRO A 578 6.12 3.21 -16.85
CA PRO A 578 7.17 4.05 -17.42
C PRO A 578 8.25 4.46 -16.40
N TYR A 579 8.10 4.10 -15.12
CA TYR A 579 8.90 4.65 -14.02
C TYR A 579 10.20 3.89 -13.75
N TRP A 580 10.21 2.56 -13.88
CA TRP A 580 11.34 1.69 -13.55
C TRP A 580 11.76 0.75 -14.68
N ASP A 581 13.01 0.30 -14.60
CA ASP A 581 13.57 -0.75 -15.43
C ASP A 581 13.27 -2.10 -14.76
N ASN A 582 12.32 -2.84 -15.34
CA ASN A 582 11.82 -4.11 -14.81
C ASN A 582 12.95 -5.13 -14.59
N ASP A 583 13.79 -5.34 -15.61
CA ASP A 583 14.91 -6.29 -15.54
C ASP A 583 15.90 -5.91 -14.43
N ALA A 584 16.18 -4.61 -14.27
CA ALA A 584 17.06 -4.12 -13.21
C ALA A 584 16.47 -4.34 -11.81
N VAL A 585 15.16 -4.13 -11.64
CA VAL A 585 14.47 -4.37 -10.35
C VAL A 585 14.53 -5.84 -9.98
N ILE A 586 14.19 -6.74 -10.90
CA ILE A 586 14.17 -8.17 -10.63
C ILE A 586 15.58 -8.68 -10.31
N TYR A 587 16.59 -8.23 -11.07
CA TYR A 587 17.99 -8.55 -10.79
C TYR A 587 18.41 -8.10 -9.38
N ALA A 588 18.06 -6.88 -9.00
CA ALA A 588 18.38 -6.37 -7.66
C ALA A 588 17.67 -7.18 -6.56
N PHE A 589 16.43 -7.61 -6.79
CA PHE A 589 15.66 -8.43 -5.86
C PHE A 589 16.29 -9.83 -5.69
N GLU A 590 16.77 -10.45 -6.77
CA GLU A 590 17.53 -11.72 -6.70
C GLU A 590 18.84 -11.58 -5.90
N GLU A 591 19.60 -10.50 -6.10
CA GLU A 591 20.82 -10.25 -5.33
C GLU A 591 20.51 -10.07 -3.83
N TYR A 592 19.36 -9.48 -3.52
CA TYR A 592 18.87 -9.34 -2.16
C TYR A 592 18.51 -10.70 -1.54
N LEU A 593 17.67 -11.50 -2.20
CA LEU A 593 17.25 -12.83 -1.70
C LEU A 593 18.44 -13.80 -1.55
N SER A 594 19.44 -13.71 -2.42
CA SER A 594 20.65 -14.55 -2.35
C SER A 594 21.69 -14.07 -1.32
N GLY A 595 21.42 -12.96 -0.61
CA GLY A 595 22.32 -12.38 0.39
C GLY A 595 23.57 -11.73 -0.21
N LYS A 596 23.65 -11.55 -1.53
CA LYS A 596 24.78 -10.93 -2.24
C LYS A 596 24.80 -9.41 -2.09
N SER A 597 23.64 -8.77 -1.95
CA SER A 597 23.53 -7.34 -1.66
C SER A 597 23.21 -7.08 -0.19
N ALA A 598 23.42 -5.84 0.26
CA ALA A 598 22.98 -5.42 1.59
C ALA A 598 21.44 -5.28 1.58
N PRO A 599 20.74 -5.66 2.66
CA PRO A 599 19.29 -5.50 2.74
C PRO A 599 18.94 -4.00 2.60
N ASN A 600 18.25 -3.65 1.51
CA ASN A 600 17.67 -2.33 1.30
C ASN A 600 16.20 -2.49 0.92
N THR A 601 15.44 -3.09 1.83
CA THR A 601 14.04 -3.51 1.63
C THR A 601 13.12 -2.33 1.33
N MET A 602 13.39 -1.14 1.90
CA MET A 602 12.69 0.11 1.58
C MET A 602 12.71 0.47 0.08
N VAL A 603 13.73 0.04 -0.68
CA VAL A 603 13.73 0.26 -2.14
C VAL A 603 12.67 -0.61 -2.82
N PHE A 604 12.64 -1.89 -2.49
CA PHE A 604 11.66 -2.84 -3.04
C PHE A 604 10.25 -2.52 -2.56
N TRP A 605 10.08 -2.14 -1.30
CA TRP A 605 8.80 -1.69 -0.76
C TRP A 605 8.23 -0.52 -1.56
N ARG A 606 9.03 0.53 -1.83
CA ARG A 606 8.51 1.69 -2.56
C ARG A 606 8.07 1.35 -3.98
N LEU A 607 8.80 0.46 -4.68
CA LEU A 607 8.39 -0.02 -6.00
C LEU A 607 7.12 -0.87 -5.94
N LEU A 608 7.07 -1.80 -4.98
CA LEU A 608 5.90 -2.65 -4.72
C LEU A 608 4.66 -1.82 -4.38
N ASN A 609 4.80 -0.88 -3.45
CA ASN A 609 3.72 -0.04 -2.96
C ASN A 609 3.22 0.93 -4.03
N THR A 610 4.10 1.50 -4.85
CA THR A 610 3.69 2.27 -6.03
C THR A 610 2.92 1.40 -7.03
N GLU A 611 3.39 0.19 -7.35
CA GLU A 611 2.67 -0.69 -8.28
C GLU A 611 1.27 -1.04 -7.77
N LEU A 612 1.15 -1.40 -6.50
CA LEU A 612 -0.15 -1.75 -5.91
C LEU A 612 -1.10 -0.55 -5.85
N TRP A 613 -0.55 0.64 -5.58
CA TRP A 613 -1.32 1.88 -5.63
C TRP A 613 -1.82 2.19 -7.05
N LEU A 614 -0.97 2.01 -8.07
CA LEU A 614 -1.37 2.18 -9.47
C LEU A 614 -2.49 1.21 -9.85
N ARG A 615 -2.38 -0.07 -9.46
CA ARG A 615 -3.44 -1.07 -9.69
C ARG A 615 -4.75 -0.73 -9.02
N GLU A 616 -4.70 -0.25 -7.78
CA GLU A 616 -5.90 0.04 -6.99
C GLU A 616 -6.65 1.27 -7.51
N PHE A 617 -5.94 2.30 -7.96
CA PHE A 617 -6.56 3.60 -8.23
C PHE A 617 -6.61 4.00 -9.70
N PHE A 618 -5.75 3.47 -10.57
CA PHE A 618 -5.61 3.89 -11.98
C PHE A 618 -5.91 2.80 -12.99
N ASP A 619 -5.62 1.56 -12.65
CA ASP A 619 -5.93 0.44 -13.54
C ASP A 619 -7.42 0.09 -13.42
N GLU A 620 -8.02 -0.34 -14.53
CA GLU A 620 -9.33 -0.98 -14.45
C GLU A 620 -9.21 -2.27 -13.64
N PRO A 621 -10.17 -2.56 -12.75
CA PRO A 621 -10.19 -3.84 -12.05
C PRO A 621 -10.05 -4.93 -13.09
N GLU A 622 -9.05 -5.79 -12.94
CA GLU A 622 -8.88 -6.92 -13.85
C GLU A 622 -10.17 -7.73 -13.76
N ILE A 623 -11.04 -7.56 -14.77
CA ILE A 623 -12.27 -8.33 -14.86
C ILE A 623 -11.77 -9.76 -15.01
N LYS A 624 -11.87 -10.56 -13.94
CA LYS A 624 -11.84 -12.01 -14.08
C LYS A 624 -12.99 -12.35 -15.02
N ALA A 625 -12.70 -12.46 -16.31
CA ALA A 625 -13.73 -12.60 -17.32
C ALA A 625 -14.62 -13.80 -16.96
N GLY A 626 -15.88 -13.49 -16.66
CA GLY A 626 -17.00 -14.36 -16.29
C GLY A 626 -16.65 -15.79 -15.87
N ILE A 627 -16.53 -16.03 -14.57
CA ILE A 627 -16.33 -17.40 -14.05
C ILE A 627 -17.43 -17.76 -13.06
N GLU A 628 -18.61 -18.06 -13.61
CA GLU A 628 -19.58 -19.05 -13.09
C GLU A 628 -20.56 -19.40 -14.23
N GLY A 629 -20.68 -20.68 -14.60
CA GLY A 629 -21.78 -21.17 -15.47
C GLY A 629 -21.51 -21.50 -16.97
N LYS A 630 -20.29 -21.35 -17.52
CA LYS A 630 -20.02 -21.73 -18.94
C LYS A 630 -19.96 -23.25 -19.14
N SER A 631 -20.72 -23.75 -20.12
CA SER A 631 -20.79 -25.15 -20.54
C SER A 631 -19.71 -25.55 -21.57
N ASP A 632 -19.28 -26.83 -21.57
CA ASP A 632 -18.29 -27.40 -22.52
C ASP A 632 -18.77 -27.38 -23.99
N TYR A 633 -20.06 -27.12 -24.21
CA TYR A 633 -20.67 -27.06 -25.55
C TYR A 633 -20.67 -25.66 -26.17
N ILE A 634 -20.18 -24.64 -25.46
CA ILE A 634 -20.16 -23.24 -25.90
C ILE A 634 -18.72 -22.84 -26.25
N PRO A 635 -18.47 -22.19 -27.42
CA PRO A 635 -17.13 -21.77 -27.80
C PRO A 635 -16.56 -20.73 -26.82
N ASN A 636 -15.23 -20.58 -26.81
CA ASN A 636 -14.59 -19.43 -26.15
C ASN A 636 -14.98 -18.12 -26.87
N ALA A 637 -14.96 -17.00 -26.14
CA ALA A 637 -15.31 -15.69 -26.71
C ALA A 637 -14.44 -15.43 -27.95
N ASP A 638 -15.04 -14.90 -29.02
CA ASP A 638 -14.41 -14.62 -30.31
C ASP A 638 -13.84 -15.85 -31.07
N LYS A 639 -14.14 -17.08 -30.62
CA LYS A 639 -13.73 -18.33 -31.29
C LYS A 639 -14.91 -19.06 -31.91
N GLN A 640 -14.65 -19.84 -32.97
CA GLN A 640 -15.67 -20.65 -33.64
C GLN A 640 -15.62 -22.11 -33.15
N LEU A 641 -16.78 -22.76 -32.97
CA LEU A 641 -16.80 -24.21 -32.76
C LEU A 641 -16.35 -24.96 -34.01
N ASP A 642 -16.83 -24.53 -35.18
CA ASP A 642 -16.54 -25.18 -36.46
C ASP A 642 -15.43 -24.46 -37.22
N ILE A 643 -14.47 -25.24 -37.73
CA ILE A 643 -13.41 -24.73 -38.61
C ILE A 643 -13.25 -25.64 -39.82
N THR A 644 -13.14 -25.04 -41.01
CA THR A 644 -12.79 -25.77 -42.24
C THR A 644 -11.29 -25.69 -42.46
N VAL A 645 -10.66 -26.85 -42.65
CA VAL A 645 -9.21 -26.96 -42.81
C VAL A 645 -8.85 -27.10 -44.28
N ASP A 646 -8.12 -26.14 -44.82
CA ASP A 646 -7.77 -26.10 -46.25
C ASP A 646 -6.98 -27.34 -46.71
N ALA A 647 -6.17 -27.93 -45.81
CA ALA A 647 -5.28 -29.05 -46.12
C ALA A 647 -6.03 -30.35 -46.49
N ASP A 648 -7.25 -30.55 -45.98
CA ASP A 648 -8.08 -31.73 -46.29
C ASP A 648 -9.51 -31.40 -46.74
N GLY A 649 -9.87 -30.12 -46.76
CA GLY A 649 -11.18 -29.61 -47.15
C GLY A 649 -12.32 -29.97 -46.21
N LYS A 650 -12.04 -30.52 -45.02
CA LYS A 650 -13.06 -30.97 -44.07
C LYS A 650 -13.35 -29.92 -43.01
N THR A 651 -14.57 -29.97 -42.46
CA THR A 651 -14.97 -29.17 -41.31
C THR A 651 -14.84 -29.99 -40.03
N TYR A 652 -14.32 -29.34 -38.98
CA TYR A 652 -14.10 -29.94 -37.67
C TYR A 652 -14.80 -29.09 -36.60
N ARG A 653 -15.62 -29.73 -35.76
CA ARG A 653 -16.25 -29.12 -34.60
C ARG A 653 -15.40 -29.35 -33.36
N ARG A 654 -15.07 -28.30 -32.62
CA ARG A 654 -14.07 -28.30 -31.55
C ARG A 654 -14.69 -27.81 -30.25
N TYR A 655 -14.87 -28.71 -29.31
CA TYR A 655 -15.41 -28.44 -27.98
C TYR A 655 -14.29 -28.22 -26.98
N PRO A 656 -14.00 -26.97 -26.56
CA PRO A 656 -13.02 -26.72 -25.52
C PRO A 656 -13.55 -27.19 -24.17
N LEU A 657 -12.83 -28.09 -23.50
CA LEU A 657 -13.26 -28.64 -22.21
C LEU A 657 -12.70 -27.81 -21.07
N ARG A 658 -13.57 -27.39 -20.15
CA ARG A 658 -13.17 -26.65 -18.96
C ARG A 658 -12.60 -27.57 -17.88
N THR A 659 -11.43 -27.30 -17.36
CA THR A 659 -10.79 -28.15 -16.35
C THR A 659 -10.45 -27.37 -15.09
N GLU A 660 -10.26 -28.10 -13.99
CA GLU A 660 -9.44 -27.63 -12.88
C GLU A 660 -7.98 -27.43 -13.33
N VAL A 661 -7.20 -26.74 -12.50
CA VAL A 661 -5.78 -26.50 -12.75
C VAL A 661 -4.99 -27.78 -12.51
N PHE A 662 -4.14 -28.15 -13.48
CA PHE A 662 -3.24 -29.30 -13.35
C PHE A 662 -1.99 -28.90 -12.57
N TYR A 663 -1.53 -29.77 -11.67
CA TYR A 663 -0.30 -29.61 -10.88
C TYR A 663 0.67 -30.77 -11.16
N LYS A 664 1.87 -30.68 -10.61
CA LYS A 664 2.86 -31.77 -10.68
C LYS A 664 2.34 -33.06 -10.06
N GLU A 665 1.52 -32.95 -9.03
CA GLU A 665 0.91 -34.03 -8.27
C GLU A 665 -0.35 -34.58 -8.96
N THR A 666 -0.88 -33.89 -9.97
CA THR A 666 -2.05 -34.36 -10.71
C THR A 666 -1.69 -35.58 -11.54
N ASP A 667 -2.39 -36.70 -11.29
CA ASP A 667 -2.33 -37.84 -12.20
C ASP A 667 -3.07 -37.49 -13.49
N LEU A 668 -2.30 -37.31 -14.57
CA LEU A 668 -2.78 -36.83 -15.86
C LEU A 668 -3.88 -37.73 -16.43
N ASP A 669 -3.68 -39.05 -16.42
CA ASP A 669 -4.56 -40.00 -17.08
C ASP A 669 -6.00 -39.99 -16.50
N PRO A 670 -6.23 -40.20 -15.19
CA PRO A 670 -7.58 -40.19 -14.62
C PRO A 670 -8.23 -38.80 -14.67
N ALA A 671 -7.45 -37.72 -14.53
CA ALA A 671 -7.98 -36.37 -14.64
C ALA A 671 -8.55 -36.12 -16.04
N ILE A 672 -7.79 -36.42 -17.10
CA ILE A 672 -8.24 -36.29 -18.49
C ILE A 672 -9.49 -37.13 -18.74
N LEU A 673 -9.48 -38.40 -18.33
CA LEU A 673 -10.62 -39.29 -18.53
C LEU A 673 -11.89 -38.78 -17.85
N SER A 674 -11.77 -38.14 -16.68
CA SER A 674 -12.93 -37.56 -15.98
C SER A 674 -13.63 -36.46 -16.80
N TYR A 675 -12.86 -35.61 -17.49
CA TYR A 675 -13.40 -34.54 -18.33
C TYR A 675 -14.01 -35.07 -19.63
N VAL A 676 -13.37 -36.05 -20.26
CA VAL A 676 -13.94 -36.71 -21.46
C VAL A 676 -15.25 -37.41 -21.10
N LYS A 677 -15.32 -38.07 -19.94
CA LYS A 677 -16.55 -38.70 -19.45
C LYS A 677 -17.63 -37.66 -19.12
N ARG A 678 -17.27 -36.56 -18.45
CA ARG A 678 -18.21 -35.46 -18.16
C ARG A 678 -18.86 -34.91 -19.43
N PHE A 679 -18.06 -34.72 -20.49
CA PHE A 679 -18.60 -34.33 -21.80
C PHE A 679 -19.56 -35.39 -22.35
N ALA A 680 -19.18 -36.67 -22.36
CA ALA A 680 -20.06 -37.73 -22.84
C ALA A 680 -21.39 -37.81 -22.07
N ASP A 681 -21.34 -37.71 -20.73
CA ASP A 681 -22.50 -37.81 -19.85
C ASP A 681 -23.46 -36.61 -20.01
N GLY A 682 -22.95 -35.42 -20.35
CA GLY A 682 -23.76 -34.21 -20.56
C GLY A 682 -24.40 -34.10 -21.96
N LEU A 683 -23.91 -34.87 -22.93
CA LEU A 683 -24.27 -34.77 -24.35
C LEU A 683 -25.79 -34.94 -24.61
N PRO A 684 -26.52 -35.86 -23.94
CA PRO A 684 -27.96 -36.01 -24.13
C PRO A 684 -28.77 -34.75 -23.78
N THR A 685 -28.24 -33.89 -22.92
CA THR A 685 -28.90 -32.65 -22.47
C THR A 685 -28.35 -31.39 -23.14
N ALA A 686 -27.35 -31.52 -24.01
CA ALA A 686 -26.65 -30.39 -24.63
C ALA A 686 -27.43 -29.75 -25.80
N GLY A 687 -28.41 -30.45 -26.37
CA GLY A 687 -29.20 -30.02 -27.53
C GLY A 687 -28.97 -30.91 -28.75
N GLU A 688 -29.98 -31.00 -29.64
CA GLU A 688 -29.97 -31.89 -30.82
C GLU A 688 -28.80 -31.63 -31.77
N GLU A 689 -28.36 -30.37 -31.89
CA GLU A 689 -27.25 -29.98 -32.77
C GLU A 689 -25.93 -30.65 -32.36
N HIS A 690 -25.64 -30.70 -31.06
CA HIS A 690 -24.42 -31.31 -30.54
C HIS A 690 -24.48 -32.83 -30.58
N LEU A 691 -25.67 -33.42 -30.34
CA LEU A 691 -25.88 -34.86 -30.51
C LEU A 691 -25.63 -35.27 -31.97
N LYS A 692 -26.17 -34.52 -32.94
CA LYS A 692 -25.96 -34.78 -34.37
C LYS A 692 -24.49 -34.63 -34.78
N ALA A 693 -23.80 -33.61 -34.26
CA ALA A 693 -22.39 -33.34 -34.61
C ALA A 693 -21.39 -34.37 -34.05
N THR A 694 -21.79 -35.14 -33.04
CA THR A 694 -20.94 -36.11 -32.33
C THR A 694 -21.31 -37.58 -32.62
N THR A 695 -22.47 -37.83 -33.23
CA THR A 695 -22.95 -39.19 -33.50
C THR A 695 -22.32 -39.75 -34.77
N GLY A 696 -21.61 -40.88 -34.66
CA GLY A 696 -21.13 -41.66 -35.81
C GLY A 696 -19.98 -41.02 -36.60
N THR A 697 -19.36 -39.95 -36.09
CA THR A 697 -18.25 -39.25 -36.74
C THR A 697 -16.91 -39.53 -36.04
N PRO A 698 -15.79 -39.58 -36.79
CA PRO A 698 -14.46 -39.68 -36.20
C PRO A 698 -14.18 -38.49 -35.26
N TRP A 699 -13.61 -38.77 -34.09
CA TRP A 699 -13.28 -37.71 -33.13
C TRP A 699 -11.92 -37.89 -32.47
N TYR A 700 -11.34 -36.79 -32.02
CA TYR A 700 -9.96 -36.67 -31.56
C TYR A 700 -9.91 -35.93 -30.22
N LEU A 701 -8.92 -36.26 -29.40
CA LEU A 701 -8.62 -35.55 -28.16
C LEU A 701 -7.39 -34.68 -28.36
N PHE A 702 -7.53 -33.37 -28.21
CA PHE A 702 -6.42 -32.43 -28.29
C PHE A 702 -6.07 -31.91 -26.91
N ILE A 703 -4.79 -31.89 -26.58
CA ILE A 703 -4.30 -31.59 -25.23
C ILE A 703 -3.16 -30.58 -25.34
N SER A 704 -3.20 -29.53 -24.54
CA SER A 704 -2.10 -28.59 -24.43
C SER A 704 -0.83 -29.28 -23.89
N GLU A 705 0.31 -29.00 -24.51
CA GLU A 705 1.63 -29.43 -24.00
C GLU A 705 1.88 -28.98 -22.55
N LYS A 706 1.29 -27.86 -22.12
CA LYS A 706 1.56 -27.24 -20.83
C LYS A 706 1.14 -28.14 -19.68
N ILE A 707 -0.05 -28.75 -19.76
CA ILE A 707 -0.54 -29.64 -18.69
C ILE A 707 0.20 -30.98 -18.67
N VAL A 708 0.71 -31.43 -19.83
CA VAL A 708 1.59 -32.61 -19.91
C VAL A 708 2.94 -32.31 -19.26
N ALA A 709 3.57 -31.17 -19.59
CA ALA A 709 4.84 -30.77 -18.99
C ALA A 709 4.72 -30.53 -17.47
N MET A 710 3.61 -29.93 -17.00
CA MET A 710 3.35 -29.69 -15.58
C MET A 710 3.26 -30.99 -14.79
N THR A 711 2.44 -31.95 -15.23
CA THR A 711 2.29 -33.26 -14.57
C THR A 711 3.57 -34.12 -14.63
N GLN A 712 4.48 -33.84 -15.56
CA GLN A 712 5.83 -34.43 -15.60
C GLN A 712 6.85 -33.73 -14.68
N GLY A 713 6.44 -32.69 -13.94
CA GLY A 713 7.34 -31.88 -13.11
C GLY A 713 8.35 -31.05 -13.91
N ARG A 714 8.01 -30.69 -15.15
CA ARG A 714 8.86 -29.92 -16.09
C ARG A 714 8.48 -28.44 -16.18
N SER A 715 7.68 -27.97 -15.24
CA SER A 715 7.39 -26.56 -14.97
C SER A 715 8.13 -26.19 -13.70
N ILE A 716 9.12 -25.30 -13.80
CA ILE A 716 9.97 -24.87 -12.67
C ILE A 716 9.62 -23.43 -12.33
N PRO A 717 9.17 -23.14 -11.10
CA PRO A 717 8.92 -21.78 -10.67
C PRO A 717 10.18 -20.91 -10.77
N VAL A 718 10.04 -19.67 -11.24
CA VAL A 718 11.16 -18.74 -11.45
C VAL A 718 11.98 -18.51 -10.18
N TRP A 719 11.34 -18.49 -9.01
CA TRP A 719 12.01 -18.31 -7.72
C TRP A 719 12.85 -19.51 -7.27
N ASP A 720 12.70 -20.67 -7.92
CA ASP A 720 13.53 -21.85 -7.68
C ASP A 720 14.73 -21.93 -8.65
N ILE A 721 14.74 -21.13 -9.72
CA ILE A 721 15.78 -21.13 -10.76
C ILE A 721 16.92 -20.18 -10.36
N LYS A 722 18.11 -20.75 -10.13
CA LYS A 722 19.32 -19.96 -9.82
C LYS A 722 20.01 -19.47 -11.09
N VAL A 723 19.73 -18.24 -11.49
CA VAL A 723 20.26 -17.67 -12.73
C VAL A 723 21.77 -17.36 -12.65
N SER A 724 22.54 -17.88 -13.61
CA SER A 724 23.97 -17.63 -13.79
C SER A 724 24.25 -16.28 -14.49
N ALA A 725 25.48 -15.76 -14.35
CA ALA A 725 25.88 -14.53 -15.05
C ALA A 725 25.85 -14.69 -16.59
N ALA A 726 26.16 -15.90 -17.07
CA ALA A 726 26.09 -16.24 -18.49
C ALA A 726 24.65 -16.17 -19.01
N ALA A 727 23.69 -16.78 -18.30
CA ALA A 727 22.28 -16.74 -18.66
C ALA A 727 21.75 -15.30 -18.80
N ARG A 728 22.05 -14.44 -17.82
CA ARG A 728 21.65 -13.01 -17.84
C ARG A 728 22.25 -12.24 -19.01
N THR A 729 23.49 -12.55 -19.37
CA THR A 729 24.18 -11.84 -20.45
C THR A 729 23.63 -12.28 -21.80
N LEU A 730 23.45 -13.58 -21.98
CA LEU A 730 22.99 -14.17 -23.23
C LEU A 730 21.53 -13.84 -23.54
N SER A 731 20.65 -13.82 -22.53
CA SER A 731 19.23 -13.54 -22.73
C SER A 731 18.96 -12.16 -23.34
N ARG A 732 19.79 -11.15 -23.02
CA ARG A 732 19.68 -9.77 -23.56
C ARG A 732 19.90 -9.68 -25.08
N PHE A 733 20.55 -10.67 -25.67
CA PHE A 733 20.82 -10.71 -27.11
C PHE A 733 19.75 -11.50 -27.89
N VAL A 734 18.77 -12.07 -27.18
CA VAL A 734 17.63 -12.76 -27.79
C VAL A 734 16.49 -11.76 -27.97
N VAL A 735 15.92 -11.71 -29.18
CA VAL A 735 14.78 -10.84 -29.47
C VAL A 735 13.53 -11.48 -28.86
N ARG A 736 12.78 -10.69 -28.07
CA ARG A 736 11.47 -11.09 -27.55
C ARG A 736 10.50 -11.21 -28.72
N ASN A 737 9.88 -12.36 -28.89
CA ASN A 737 8.83 -12.55 -29.90
C ASN A 737 7.48 -12.11 -29.33
N PRO A 738 6.51 -11.68 -30.16
CA PRO A 738 5.19 -11.27 -29.68
C PRO A 738 4.38 -12.41 -29.02
N GLY A 739 4.75 -13.68 -29.25
CA GLY A 739 4.01 -14.88 -28.80
C GLY A 739 4.54 -15.56 -27.54
N GLY A 740 5.57 -15.00 -26.90
CA GLY A 740 6.19 -15.58 -25.71
C GLY A 740 7.60 -15.05 -25.47
N ILE A 741 8.07 -15.16 -24.23
CA ILE A 741 9.40 -14.66 -23.84
C ILE A 741 10.52 -15.58 -24.37
N GLY A 742 10.24 -16.87 -24.61
CA GLY A 742 11.22 -17.85 -25.11
C GLY A 742 12.50 -17.78 -24.28
N LEU A 743 13.67 -17.78 -24.94
CA LEU A 743 14.99 -17.64 -24.28
C LEU A 743 15.40 -16.20 -23.93
N ALA A 744 14.51 -15.22 -24.12
CA ALA A 744 14.81 -13.81 -23.83
C ALA A 744 14.73 -13.47 -22.33
N SER A 745 14.24 -14.39 -21.49
CA SER A 745 14.33 -14.26 -20.04
C SER A 745 15.62 -14.90 -19.51
N PRO A 746 16.22 -14.35 -18.44
CA PRO A 746 17.37 -14.99 -17.80
C PRO A 746 17.06 -16.39 -17.25
N TRP A 747 15.85 -16.64 -16.74
CA TRP A 747 15.45 -17.95 -16.20
C TRP A 747 15.34 -19.01 -17.31
N SER A 748 14.70 -18.69 -18.43
CA SER A 748 14.60 -19.59 -19.58
C SER A 748 15.96 -19.88 -20.21
N MET A 749 16.82 -18.86 -20.31
CA MET A 749 18.21 -19.07 -20.73
C MET A 749 18.99 -19.95 -19.75
N GLN A 750 18.75 -19.81 -18.43
CA GLN A 750 19.37 -20.65 -17.42
C GLN A 750 18.94 -22.11 -17.57
N LEU A 751 17.64 -22.39 -17.74
CA LEU A 751 17.14 -23.74 -17.98
C LEU A 751 17.67 -24.34 -19.29
N ALA A 752 17.81 -23.53 -20.34
CA ALA A 752 18.44 -23.97 -21.59
C ALA A 752 19.92 -24.33 -21.38
N ILE A 753 20.66 -23.54 -20.60
CA ILE A 753 22.04 -23.85 -20.22
C ILE A 753 22.12 -25.15 -19.41
N GLU A 754 21.17 -25.39 -18.50
CA GLU A 754 21.10 -26.63 -17.71
C GLU A 754 20.76 -27.86 -18.56
N GLU A 755 19.92 -27.71 -19.59
CA GLU A 755 19.48 -28.81 -20.47
C GLU A 755 20.58 -29.23 -21.47
N VAL A 756 21.26 -28.27 -22.12
CA VAL A 756 22.19 -28.58 -23.23
C VAL A 756 23.63 -28.11 -23.02
N GLY A 757 23.92 -27.41 -21.92
CA GLY A 757 25.24 -26.94 -21.55
C GLY A 757 25.62 -25.58 -22.16
N LEU A 758 26.28 -24.74 -21.35
CA LEU A 758 26.77 -23.42 -21.76
C LEU A 758 27.67 -23.43 -23.01
N PRO A 759 28.62 -24.39 -23.20
CA PRO A 759 29.45 -24.41 -24.41
C PRO A 759 28.64 -24.50 -25.71
N ARG A 760 27.54 -25.28 -25.69
CA ARG A 760 26.68 -25.45 -26.87
C ARG A 760 25.85 -24.20 -27.15
N ILE A 761 25.35 -23.54 -26.11
CA ILE A 761 24.65 -22.24 -26.22
C ILE A 761 25.58 -21.17 -26.83
N LEU A 762 26.81 -21.06 -26.33
CA LEU A 762 27.79 -20.09 -26.85
C LEU A 762 28.14 -20.38 -28.33
N TRP A 763 28.31 -21.65 -28.68
CA TRP A 763 28.55 -22.06 -30.06
C TRP A 763 27.38 -21.74 -30.99
N ALA A 764 26.14 -22.01 -30.54
CA ALA A 764 24.93 -21.66 -31.27
C ALA A 764 24.79 -20.15 -31.48
N SER A 765 25.06 -19.34 -30.45
CA SER A 765 25.08 -17.88 -30.54
C SER A 765 26.09 -17.39 -31.57
N PHE A 766 27.32 -17.91 -31.53
CA PHE A 766 28.37 -17.56 -32.49
C PHE A 766 27.99 -17.92 -33.94
N ARG A 767 27.47 -19.13 -34.16
CA ARG A 767 26.97 -19.59 -35.47
C ARG A 767 25.80 -18.73 -35.97
N SER A 768 24.92 -18.30 -35.08
CA SER A 768 23.79 -17.43 -35.44
C SER A 768 24.24 -16.05 -35.91
N VAL A 769 25.31 -15.47 -35.32
CA VAL A 769 25.90 -14.21 -35.79
C VAL A 769 26.46 -14.36 -37.21
N ILE A 770 27.20 -15.43 -37.48
CA ILE A 770 27.71 -15.74 -38.82
C ILE A 770 26.56 -15.95 -39.82
N GLY A 771 25.54 -16.71 -39.44
CA GLY A 771 24.35 -16.96 -40.25
C GLY A 771 23.62 -15.67 -40.64
N LYS A 772 23.55 -14.70 -39.72
CA LYS A 772 22.95 -13.39 -39.98
C LYS A 772 23.71 -12.60 -41.05
N PHE A 773 25.05 -12.65 -41.07
CA PHE A 773 25.85 -12.07 -42.16
C PHE A 773 25.64 -12.78 -43.52
N GLN A 774 25.13 -14.02 -43.50
CA GLN A 774 24.82 -14.82 -44.68
C GLN A 774 23.33 -14.81 -45.06
N GLY A 775 22.51 -13.97 -44.42
CA GLY A 775 21.07 -13.90 -44.67
C GLY A 775 20.25 -15.09 -44.15
N LYS A 776 20.82 -16.00 -43.37
CA LYS A 776 20.13 -17.17 -42.79
C LYS A 776 19.50 -16.80 -41.45
N LYS A 777 18.21 -17.12 -41.27
CA LYS A 777 17.47 -17.00 -40.00
C LYS A 777 17.37 -18.37 -39.31
N GLY A 778 17.25 -18.41 -37.98
CA GLY A 778 16.99 -19.66 -37.24
C GLY A 778 18.20 -20.54 -36.92
N VAL A 779 19.41 -20.19 -37.41
CA VAL A 779 20.66 -20.95 -37.22
C VAL A 779 20.99 -21.25 -35.75
N PHE A 780 20.57 -20.39 -34.82
CA PHE A 780 20.70 -20.66 -33.38
C PHE A 780 19.97 -21.97 -33.00
N TYR A 781 18.68 -22.06 -33.31
CA TYR A 781 17.83 -23.18 -32.92
C TYR A 781 18.19 -24.49 -33.63
N GLU A 782 18.75 -24.43 -34.83
CA GLU A 782 19.33 -25.60 -35.53
C GLU A 782 20.47 -26.25 -34.74
N VAL A 783 21.31 -25.45 -34.07
CA VAL A 783 22.51 -25.94 -33.37
C VAL A 783 22.18 -26.44 -31.95
N VAL A 784 21.29 -25.75 -31.23
CA VAL A 784 20.88 -26.19 -29.87
C VAL A 784 19.85 -27.30 -29.86
N GLY A 785 19.02 -27.43 -30.90
CA GLY A 785 18.01 -28.48 -31.04
C GLY A 785 16.60 -28.05 -30.67
N HIS A 786 15.60 -28.78 -31.17
CA HIS A 786 14.18 -28.41 -31.10
C HIS A 786 13.62 -28.31 -29.66
N ASN A 787 14.12 -29.13 -28.73
CA ASN A 787 13.68 -29.11 -27.32
C ASN A 787 13.97 -27.78 -26.62
N ILE A 788 14.98 -27.02 -27.08
CA ILE A 788 15.31 -25.70 -26.54
C ILE A 788 14.42 -24.60 -27.11
N ASN A 789 13.93 -24.77 -28.34
CA ASN A 789 12.98 -23.85 -28.96
C ASN A 789 11.62 -23.86 -28.25
N ALA A 790 11.27 -25.01 -27.66
CA ALA A 790 10.05 -25.23 -26.90
C ALA A 790 10.20 -24.92 -25.39
N ILE A 791 11.29 -24.28 -24.96
CA ILE A 791 11.36 -23.71 -23.61
C ILE A 791 10.53 -22.44 -23.60
N ASP A 792 9.40 -22.48 -22.89
CA ASP A 792 8.55 -21.31 -22.69
C ASP A 792 8.99 -20.56 -21.43
N GLY A 793 9.17 -19.25 -21.58
CA GLY A 793 9.58 -18.37 -20.49
C GLY A 793 8.39 -18.01 -19.59
N ALA A 794 8.67 -17.57 -18.36
CA ALA A 794 7.63 -17.06 -17.47
C ALA A 794 7.00 -15.79 -18.04
N ALA A 795 5.89 -15.92 -18.76
CA ALA A 795 5.19 -14.81 -19.38
C ALA A 795 4.15 -14.20 -18.41
N GLY A 796 4.25 -12.89 -18.17
CA GLY A 796 3.37 -12.12 -17.28
C GLY A 796 1.91 -11.96 -17.73
N TYR A 797 1.34 -12.93 -18.47
CA TYR A 797 0.02 -12.85 -19.10
C TYR A 797 -0.94 -14.00 -18.73
N GLN A 798 -0.59 -14.94 -17.85
CA GLN A 798 -1.37 -16.18 -17.61
C GLN A 798 -1.78 -16.38 -16.14
N VAL A 799 -2.89 -15.84 -15.66
CA VAL A 799 -3.32 -16.03 -14.26
C VAL A 799 -3.51 -17.51 -13.91
N GLY A 800 -2.96 -17.97 -12.78
CA GLY A 800 -3.16 -19.33 -12.23
C GLY A 800 -1.98 -20.28 -12.39
N THR A 801 -0.99 -20.21 -11.50
CA THR A 801 0.16 -21.14 -11.27
C THR A 801 1.09 -21.50 -12.44
N SER A 802 0.70 -21.29 -13.70
CA SER A 802 1.59 -21.41 -14.86
C SER A 802 2.34 -20.13 -15.22
N THR A 803 1.99 -19.00 -14.60
CA THR A 803 2.43 -17.63 -14.95
C THR A 803 3.89 -17.33 -14.63
N HIS A 804 4.39 -17.91 -13.54
CA HIS A 804 5.70 -17.60 -12.98
C HIS A 804 6.60 -18.83 -12.98
N SER A 805 6.44 -19.69 -13.99
CA SER A 805 7.27 -20.87 -14.19
C SER A 805 7.88 -20.85 -15.57
N VAL A 806 9.12 -21.32 -15.69
CA VAL A 806 9.71 -21.66 -16.97
C VAL A 806 9.42 -23.13 -17.23
N LYS A 807 8.98 -23.44 -18.44
CA LYS A 807 8.54 -24.80 -18.79
C LYS A 807 9.49 -25.40 -19.82
N TYR A 808 9.87 -26.65 -19.61
CA TYR A 808 10.46 -27.45 -20.66
C TYR A 808 9.37 -28.11 -21.51
N ALA A 809 9.70 -28.43 -22.76
CA ALA A 809 8.88 -29.32 -23.59
C ALA A 809 8.54 -30.64 -22.85
N PRO A 810 7.34 -31.20 -23.07
CA PRO A 810 6.99 -32.53 -22.58
C PRO A 810 8.01 -33.59 -22.99
N LYS A 811 8.30 -34.54 -22.09
CA LYS A 811 9.03 -35.76 -22.42
C LYS A 811 8.11 -36.70 -23.19
N ASP A 812 8.62 -37.21 -24.31
CA ASP A 812 7.98 -38.24 -25.15
C ASP A 812 6.51 -37.92 -25.47
N PRO A 813 6.21 -36.78 -26.14
CA PRO A 813 4.84 -36.38 -26.44
C PRO A 813 4.10 -37.42 -27.29
N ASP A 814 4.79 -38.15 -28.17
CA ASP A 814 4.22 -39.26 -28.94
C ASP A 814 3.86 -40.47 -28.07
N GLY A 815 4.69 -40.80 -27.07
CA GLY A 815 4.36 -41.82 -26.07
C GLY A 815 3.17 -41.43 -25.20
N VAL A 816 3.07 -40.15 -24.80
CA VAL A 816 1.91 -39.64 -24.05
C VAL A 816 0.64 -39.73 -24.89
N ALA A 817 0.68 -39.30 -26.16
CA ALA A 817 -0.47 -39.39 -27.07
C ALA A 817 -0.96 -40.84 -27.25
N ARG A 818 -0.04 -41.79 -27.47
CA ARG A 818 -0.36 -43.22 -27.57
C ARG A 818 -0.96 -43.77 -26.28
N ARG A 819 -0.38 -43.42 -25.12
CA ARG A 819 -0.86 -43.85 -23.80
C ARG A 819 -2.28 -43.37 -23.55
N LEU A 820 -2.52 -42.07 -23.73
CA LEU A 820 -3.83 -41.48 -23.53
C LEU A 820 -4.85 -42.05 -24.51
N SER A 821 -4.46 -42.28 -25.77
CA SER A 821 -5.36 -42.90 -26.75
C SER A 821 -5.80 -44.30 -26.33
N ALA A 822 -4.89 -45.13 -25.82
CA ALA A 822 -5.22 -46.45 -25.28
C ALA A 822 -6.15 -46.37 -24.06
N LYS A 823 -5.91 -45.41 -23.15
CA LYS A 823 -6.72 -45.20 -21.94
C LYS A 823 -8.13 -44.72 -22.26
N VAL A 824 -8.27 -43.77 -23.19
CA VAL A 824 -9.56 -43.26 -23.65
C VAL A 824 -10.39 -44.37 -24.30
N ARG A 825 -9.79 -45.19 -25.18
CA ARG A 825 -10.46 -46.35 -25.80
C ARG A 825 -10.97 -47.35 -24.76
N ALA A 826 -10.24 -47.54 -23.65
CA ALA A 826 -10.60 -48.49 -22.61
C ALA A 826 -11.66 -47.96 -21.63
N ALA A 827 -11.82 -46.64 -21.50
CA ALA A 827 -12.65 -46.02 -20.46
C ALA A 827 -14.03 -45.54 -20.93
N LEU A 828 -14.23 -45.38 -22.25
CA LEU A 828 -15.48 -44.82 -22.81
C LEU A 828 -16.50 -45.89 -23.22
N PRO A 829 -17.80 -45.54 -23.28
CA PRO A 829 -18.83 -46.41 -23.86
C PRO A 829 -18.50 -46.82 -25.30
N GLU A 830 -18.93 -48.02 -25.71
CA GLU A 830 -18.57 -48.65 -26.99
C GLU A 830 -18.84 -47.75 -28.21
N GLU A 831 -19.97 -47.03 -28.21
CA GLU A 831 -20.37 -46.07 -29.25
C GLU A 831 -19.36 -44.93 -29.46
N LEU A 832 -18.83 -44.34 -28.37
CA LEU A 832 -17.84 -43.25 -28.44
C LEU A 832 -16.42 -43.78 -28.66
N ALA A 833 -16.07 -44.91 -28.04
CA ALA A 833 -14.76 -45.53 -28.20
C ALA A 833 -14.51 -45.99 -29.64
N LYS A 834 -15.56 -46.48 -30.34
CA LYS A 834 -15.47 -46.99 -31.72
C LYS A 834 -15.01 -45.93 -32.73
N ASN A 835 -15.44 -44.68 -32.55
CA ASN A 835 -15.14 -43.59 -33.47
C ASN A 835 -13.97 -42.70 -32.99
N PHE A 836 -13.31 -43.06 -31.89
CA PHE A 836 -12.16 -42.31 -31.39
C PHE A 836 -10.91 -42.56 -32.23
N ALA A 837 -10.46 -41.52 -32.92
CA ALA A 837 -9.41 -41.53 -33.92
C ALA A 837 -8.03 -41.07 -33.40
N GLY A 838 -7.90 -40.81 -32.09
CA GLY A 838 -6.62 -40.65 -31.39
C GLY A 838 -6.44 -39.31 -30.67
N THR A 839 -5.28 -39.16 -30.03
CA THR A 839 -4.90 -37.98 -29.25
C THR A 839 -3.77 -37.19 -29.93
N ALA A 840 -3.81 -35.86 -29.83
CA ALA A 840 -2.73 -34.97 -30.23
C ALA A 840 -2.31 -34.05 -29.08
N ILE A 841 -1.00 -33.90 -28.88
CA ILE A 841 -0.38 -32.94 -27.95
C ILE A 841 0.05 -31.71 -28.75
N MET A 842 -0.53 -30.56 -28.41
CA MET A 842 -0.39 -29.32 -29.15
C MET A 842 0.32 -28.26 -28.32
N ASP A 843 1.24 -27.54 -28.96
CA ASP A 843 1.59 -26.19 -28.56
C ASP A 843 0.77 -25.22 -29.40
N ALA A 844 -0.17 -24.52 -28.77
CA ALA A 844 -1.06 -23.58 -29.44
C ALA A 844 -1.16 -22.28 -28.65
N ASN A 845 -0.97 -21.17 -29.34
CA ASN A 845 -1.19 -19.82 -28.86
C ASN A 845 -1.82 -18.98 -29.99
N ASP A 846 -2.21 -17.73 -29.71
CA ASP A 846 -2.87 -16.88 -30.71
C ASP A 846 -1.99 -16.49 -31.91
N LEU A 847 -0.70 -16.84 -31.92
CA LEU A 847 0.24 -16.53 -33.01
C LEU A 847 0.72 -17.76 -33.80
N GLY A 848 0.49 -18.98 -33.30
CA GLY A 848 1.00 -20.18 -33.94
C GLY A 848 0.58 -21.47 -33.25
N VAL A 849 0.62 -22.55 -34.03
CA VAL A 849 0.21 -23.90 -33.63
C VAL A 849 1.26 -24.88 -34.12
N VAL A 850 1.73 -25.76 -33.23
CA VAL A 850 2.71 -26.81 -33.51
C VAL A 850 2.26 -28.13 -32.88
N VAL A 851 2.29 -29.21 -33.66
CA VAL A 851 2.04 -30.56 -33.14
C VAL A 851 3.32 -31.17 -32.59
N LEU A 852 3.38 -31.32 -31.27
CA LEU A 852 4.52 -31.92 -30.58
C LEU A 852 4.54 -33.45 -30.67
N GLY A 853 3.38 -34.09 -30.59
CA GLY A 853 3.24 -35.54 -30.75
C GLY A 853 1.78 -35.97 -30.89
N HIS A 854 1.52 -37.07 -31.59
CA HIS A 854 0.15 -37.53 -31.84
C HIS A 854 0.06 -39.05 -32.10
N ASP A 855 -1.11 -39.63 -31.83
CA ASP A 855 -1.49 -41.02 -32.16
C ASP A 855 -2.68 -41.03 -33.15
N THR A 856 -2.66 -40.15 -34.14
CA THR A 856 -3.75 -39.98 -35.12
C THR A 856 -3.28 -40.35 -36.52
N ALA A 857 -4.22 -40.70 -37.40
CA ALA A 857 -3.95 -40.92 -38.83
C ALA A 857 -3.90 -39.62 -39.65
N LEU A 858 -4.16 -38.47 -39.03
CA LEU A 858 -4.12 -37.16 -39.68
C LEU A 858 -2.67 -36.68 -39.86
N SER A 859 -2.41 -35.92 -40.92
CA SER A 859 -1.12 -35.24 -41.08
C SER A 859 -0.99 -34.11 -40.06
N LYS A 860 0.25 -33.73 -39.72
CA LYS A 860 0.51 -32.60 -38.82
C LYS A 860 -0.10 -31.29 -39.34
N GLU A 861 -0.04 -31.08 -40.65
CA GLU A 861 -0.64 -29.90 -41.30
C GLU A 861 -2.15 -29.81 -41.08
N VAL A 862 -2.87 -30.94 -41.11
CA VAL A 862 -4.30 -30.99 -40.79
C VAL A 862 -4.53 -30.72 -39.30
N LEU A 863 -3.76 -31.35 -38.41
CA LEU A 863 -3.87 -31.13 -36.96
C LEU A 863 -3.62 -29.67 -36.55
N GLU A 864 -2.63 -29.01 -37.16
CA GLU A 864 -2.34 -27.59 -36.96
C GLU A 864 -3.47 -26.72 -37.54
N GLY A 865 -3.99 -27.07 -38.71
CA GLY A 865 -5.14 -26.41 -39.33
C GLY A 865 -6.41 -26.44 -38.46
N ILE A 866 -6.68 -27.56 -37.79
CA ILE A 866 -7.80 -27.70 -36.85
C ILE A 866 -7.68 -26.69 -35.70
N PHE A 867 -6.50 -26.22 -35.35
CA PHE A 867 -6.24 -25.33 -34.21
C PHE A 867 -5.84 -23.90 -34.60
N LYS A 868 -5.97 -23.51 -35.88
CA LYS A 868 -5.43 -22.27 -36.43
C LYS A 868 -5.87 -20.98 -35.72
N ASP A 869 -7.12 -20.89 -35.26
CA ASP A 869 -7.66 -19.78 -34.44
C ASP A 869 -7.64 -20.08 -32.93
N ASN A 870 -7.01 -21.17 -32.51
CA ASN A 870 -6.87 -21.71 -31.16
C ASN A 870 -8.17 -21.67 -30.32
N PRO A 871 -8.94 -22.78 -30.26
CA PRO A 871 -10.14 -22.85 -29.45
C PRO A 871 -9.83 -23.03 -27.94
N GLN A 872 -8.57 -23.25 -27.54
CA GLN A 872 -8.18 -23.38 -26.13
C GLN A 872 -7.88 -22.01 -25.52
N GLY A 873 -8.60 -21.66 -24.46
CA GLY A 873 -8.39 -20.47 -23.63
C GLY A 873 -7.62 -20.85 -22.36
N GLN A 874 -6.43 -20.30 -22.19
CA GLN A 874 -5.52 -20.63 -21.09
C GLN A 874 -5.53 -19.60 -19.94
N THR A 875 -6.24 -18.49 -20.10
CA THR A 875 -6.25 -17.36 -19.17
C THR A 875 -7.48 -17.40 -18.27
N THR A 876 -8.65 -17.12 -18.82
CA THR A 876 -9.89 -16.93 -18.05
C THR A 876 -10.83 -18.12 -18.13
N GLU A 877 -10.77 -18.90 -19.21
CA GLU A 877 -11.70 -20.01 -19.49
C GLU A 877 -11.25 -21.35 -18.93
N THR A 878 -9.96 -21.53 -18.61
CA THR A 878 -9.39 -22.79 -18.10
C THR A 878 -9.69 -23.99 -19.00
N THR A 879 -9.42 -23.88 -20.31
CA THR A 879 -9.73 -24.92 -21.32
C THR A 879 -8.48 -25.49 -21.98
N PRO A 880 -7.58 -26.20 -21.26
CA PRO A 880 -6.30 -26.71 -21.78
C PRO A 880 -6.44 -27.92 -22.72
N MET A 881 -7.65 -28.33 -23.08
CA MET A 881 -7.92 -29.46 -23.96
C MET A 881 -9.24 -29.29 -24.71
N SER A 882 -9.40 -30.03 -25.80
CA SER A 882 -10.61 -29.99 -26.62
C SER A 882 -10.94 -31.35 -27.21
N LEU A 883 -12.24 -31.63 -27.37
CA LEU A 883 -12.74 -32.75 -28.16
C LEU A 883 -13.10 -32.26 -29.54
N VAL A 884 -12.58 -32.92 -30.57
CA VAL A 884 -12.75 -32.48 -31.96
C VAL A 884 -13.44 -33.56 -32.77
N PHE A 885 -14.55 -33.23 -33.42
CA PHE A 885 -15.36 -34.15 -34.22
C PHE A 885 -15.35 -33.72 -35.68
N THR A 886 -15.04 -34.64 -36.58
CA THR A 886 -15.20 -34.39 -38.03
C THR A 886 -16.67 -34.20 -38.36
N GLN A 887 -17.00 -33.17 -39.13
CA GLN A 887 -18.37 -32.91 -39.59
C GLN A 887 -18.58 -33.49 -40.99
N ASN A 888 -19.77 -34.04 -41.24
CA ASN A 888 -20.17 -34.67 -42.50
C ASN A 888 -20.90 -33.71 -43.42
#